data_AF-A0A812LWU2-F1
#
_entry.id   AF-A0A812LWU2-F1
#
_cell.length_a   1.000
_cell.length_b   1.000
_cell.length_c   1.000
_cell.angle_alpha   90.00
_cell.angle_beta   90.00
_cell.angle_gamma   90.00
#
_symmetry.space_group_name_H-M   'P 1'
#
loop_
_entity.id
_entity.type
_entity.pdbx_description
1 polymer ?
#
loop_
_entity_poly.entity_id
_entity_poly.type
_entity_poly.pdbx_seq_one_letter_code
_entity_poly.pdbx_strand_id
1 'polypeptide(L)'
;MAGKKDLDAPGLGDLPPSSYDPNIEHFKMIEASISEIKAHPVFGPNIDYVDPLPLVPADQNDLAGFLAPLDRRQLELSRDSGSEYFCGVNILWGSPLESITPGVPIMTKAVADLVKRLLARGPKILEDRLEFVFPGPTDRRWRRCSPEEQQHAVIMAVHEKILMGAPDSELLEWKRVMLSCPANFVHLATEQDVYFYTINKRFKAEADQKAITHKTTQMIFDVWNFKVRKEVFTGPLTADDVATLYGRNLIQVSRRSSGGGANHDDKDRSKPGTIKACLQVYERMLAHEPLRQIVLASEQEFLDDSPFAGVYKLQEMCKLCKDHVLKLEWLLGTISARFTAGTLHDFSMRNLATAGTKQYGLVFLKQREMKLWLLGPFLDSRNIVADCKSKLREVFASRDSYMKLLRPLVPEEAENIDVSWQATWPKSGLLVLELVETACFSVDATDESTIRLGIKNAKSGQELLEEYSPFKDAILEIDTCLKEELKAINDAGKSQDPDPEPDQAQKIPNPSGAAPSRTSDTDEAMAEGTDPESKRLAHAKRIMSSYLVLESEDDKKTSGALAAALKKHKLVQVDTASMSGNLIIVMDVNGWGEAITAPHIRRPPIQQSILNKIFEAIGLARRGASDWKTMAPGEIVVCLNGGRSNNSFMSKLFGVGPGVGRSKSRGSNIMWREITTTFTPESVQSRRVRTSRKALASLKCSQKMFWWFDAATDIPVKSYKHCQG
;
A
#
# COMPACT_ATOMS: atom_id res chain seq x y z
N MET A 1 40.81 -41.68 1.85
CA MET A 1 40.19 -42.22 3.08
C MET A 1 39.03 -41.31 3.43
N ALA A 2 37.79 -41.73 3.12
CA ALA A 2 36.60 -40.96 3.46
C ALA A 2 36.36 -41.10 4.98
N GLY A 3 36.48 -39.99 5.72
CA GLY A 3 36.17 -39.96 7.14
C GLY A 3 34.71 -40.39 7.37
N LYS A 4 34.48 -41.23 8.38
CA LYS A 4 33.12 -41.53 8.84
C LYS A 4 32.41 -40.22 9.15
N LYS A 5 31.20 -40.03 8.60
CA LYS A 5 30.29 -38.95 8.98
C LYS A 5 29.97 -39.12 10.47
N ASP A 6 30.45 -38.23 11.32
CA ASP A 6 30.02 -38.18 12.72
C ASP A 6 28.69 -37.44 12.79
N LEU A 7 27.61 -38.17 12.52
CA LEU A 7 26.24 -37.64 12.55
C LEU A 7 25.80 -37.21 13.95
N ASP A 8 26.56 -37.57 14.99
CA ASP A 8 26.24 -37.33 16.41
C ASP A 8 26.99 -36.11 17.00
N ALA A 9 27.62 -35.27 16.16
CA ALA A 9 28.31 -34.08 16.62
C ALA A 9 27.38 -33.17 17.48
N PRO A 10 27.73 -32.87 18.75
CA PRO A 10 26.82 -32.22 19.71
C PRO A 10 26.63 -30.70 19.46
N GLY A 11 27.45 -30.08 18.62
CA GLY A 11 27.39 -28.64 18.33
C GLY A 11 26.44 -28.30 17.18
N LEU A 12 25.79 -27.14 17.24
CA LEU A 12 25.29 -26.44 16.05
C LEU A 12 26.36 -25.41 15.64
N GLY A 13 26.84 -25.46 14.39
CA GLY A 13 27.84 -24.48 13.92
C GLY A 13 27.23 -23.09 13.84
N ASP A 14 28.05 -22.08 13.57
CA ASP A 14 27.52 -20.76 13.22
C ASP A 14 26.87 -20.79 11.84
N LEU A 15 25.94 -19.86 11.60
CA LEU A 15 25.47 -19.64 10.24
C LEU A 15 26.61 -19.09 9.38
N PRO A 16 26.72 -19.51 8.10
CA PRO A 16 27.65 -18.91 7.16
C PRO A 16 27.45 -17.39 7.11
N PRO A 17 28.51 -16.57 7.03
CA PRO A 17 28.40 -15.10 6.95
C PRO A 17 27.56 -14.58 5.78
N SER A 18 27.39 -15.39 4.73
CA SER A 18 26.55 -15.10 3.56
C SER A 18 25.06 -15.38 3.78
N SER A 19 24.67 -15.90 4.94
CA SER A 19 23.27 -16.20 5.24
C SER A 19 22.46 -14.92 5.37
N TYR A 20 21.26 -14.90 4.80
CA TYR A 20 20.33 -13.80 4.97
C TYR A 20 19.82 -13.76 6.42
N ASP A 21 19.91 -12.59 7.05
CA ASP A 21 19.33 -12.34 8.37
C ASP A 21 18.08 -11.45 8.25
N PRO A 22 16.86 -12.00 8.43
CA PRO A 22 15.62 -11.23 8.40
C PRO A 22 15.46 -10.27 9.58
N ASN A 23 16.25 -10.41 10.65
CA ASN A 23 15.97 -9.76 11.93
C ASN A 23 16.74 -8.45 12.16
N ILE A 24 17.57 -8.02 11.20
CA ILE A 24 18.45 -6.85 11.35
C ILE A 24 17.65 -5.60 11.76
N GLU A 25 16.57 -5.28 11.03
CA GLU A 25 15.76 -4.09 11.32
C GLU A 25 14.99 -4.20 12.64
N HIS A 26 14.52 -5.40 12.99
CA HIS A 26 13.88 -5.65 14.28
C HIS A 26 14.87 -5.46 15.44
N PHE A 27 16.09 -5.98 15.33
CA PHE A 27 17.10 -5.80 16.37
C PHE A 27 17.56 -4.35 16.52
N LYS A 28 17.66 -3.58 15.43
CA LYS A 28 17.88 -2.13 15.51
C LYS A 28 16.77 -1.42 16.30
N MET A 29 15.52 -1.82 16.09
CA MET A 29 14.37 -1.28 16.83
C MET A 29 14.45 -1.62 18.33
N ILE A 30 14.84 -2.85 18.67
CA ILE A 30 15.04 -3.27 20.06
C ILE A 30 16.21 -2.53 20.71
N GLU A 31 17.34 -2.38 20.02
CA GLU A 31 18.51 -1.64 20.48
C GLU A 31 18.18 -0.16 20.75
N ALA A 32 17.44 0.48 19.83
CA ALA A 32 16.93 1.84 20.02
C ALA A 32 16.01 1.93 21.25
N SER A 33 15.08 0.97 21.40
CA SER A 33 14.15 0.93 22.54
C SER A 33 14.89 0.79 23.88
N ILE A 34 15.92 -0.06 23.94
CA ILE A 34 16.77 -0.23 25.14
C ILE A 34 17.53 1.07 25.44
N SER A 35 18.04 1.75 24.41
CA SER A 35 18.78 3.00 24.56
C SER A 35 17.90 4.11 25.15
N GLU A 36 16.66 4.23 24.69
CA GLU A 36 15.68 5.17 25.23
C GLU A 36 15.30 4.84 26.69
N ILE A 37 15.09 3.56 27.00
CA ILE A 37 14.83 3.12 28.39
C ILE A 37 16.02 3.50 29.29
N LYS A 38 17.25 3.23 28.87
CA LYS A 38 18.47 3.57 29.61
C LYS A 38 18.66 5.08 29.80
N ALA A 39 18.24 5.88 28.83
CA ALA A 39 18.32 7.34 28.90
C ALA A 39 17.29 7.95 29.88
N HIS A 40 16.18 7.26 30.13
CA HIS A 40 15.10 7.79 30.97
C HIS A 40 15.47 7.79 32.47
N PRO A 41 15.26 8.90 33.22
CA PRO A 41 15.70 9.04 34.61
C PRO A 41 15.19 7.97 35.58
N VAL A 42 13.94 7.50 35.39
CA VAL A 42 13.33 6.45 36.23
C VAL A 42 14.10 5.13 36.16
N PHE A 43 14.64 4.76 34.99
CA PHE A 43 15.31 3.48 34.77
C PHE A 43 16.83 3.61 34.98
N GLY A 44 17.44 4.65 34.39
CA GLY A 44 18.86 4.95 34.48
C GLY A 44 19.74 4.14 33.52
N PRO A 45 20.99 4.59 33.27
CA PRO A 45 21.85 4.05 32.22
C PRO A 45 22.32 2.60 32.47
N ASN A 46 22.27 2.17 33.73
CA ASN A 46 22.75 0.87 34.19
C ASN A 46 21.62 -0.09 34.53
N ILE A 47 20.39 0.15 34.04
CA ILE A 47 19.22 -0.70 34.36
C ILE A 47 19.46 -2.19 34.07
N ASP A 48 20.33 -2.53 33.11
CA ASP A 48 20.74 -3.88 32.77
C ASP A 48 21.69 -4.54 33.79
N TYR A 49 22.30 -3.77 34.68
CA TYR A 49 23.15 -4.26 35.77
C TYR A 49 22.45 -4.24 37.13
N VAL A 50 21.22 -3.73 37.21
CA VAL A 50 20.46 -3.67 38.46
C VAL A 50 19.99 -5.08 38.86
N ASP A 51 20.15 -5.40 40.14
CA ASP A 51 19.68 -6.66 40.72
C ASP A 51 18.14 -6.75 40.75
N PRO A 52 17.57 -7.96 40.77
CA PRO A 52 16.14 -8.13 40.80
C PRO A 52 15.56 -7.62 42.11
N LEU A 53 14.34 -7.09 42.07
CA LEU A 53 13.75 -6.46 43.25
C LEU A 53 13.43 -7.49 44.36
N PRO A 54 13.76 -7.20 45.62
CA PRO A 54 13.40 -8.06 46.75
C PRO A 54 11.89 -8.00 47.04
N LEU A 55 11.32 -9.07 47.61
CA LEU A 55 9.91 -9.08 48.03
C LEU A 55 9.61 -8.06 49.14
N VAL A 56 10.59 -7.83 50.01
CA VAL A 56 10.52 -6.85 51.09
C VAL A 56 11.61 -5.81 50.81
N PRO A 57 11.25 -4.57 50.48
CA PRO A 57 12.21 -3.52 50.21
C PRO A 57 12.99 -3.15 51.48
N ALA A 58 14.23 -2.66 51.31
CA ALA A 58 15.07 -2.23 52.43
C ALA A 58 14.52 -0.94 53.06
N ASP A 59 14.03 -0.02 52.23
CA ASP A 59 13.39 1.22 52.64
C ASP A 59 11.90 1.25 52.24
N GLN A 60 11.06 1.94 53.00
CA GLN A 60 9.62 2.05 52.69
C GLN A 60 9.31 2.72 51.34
N ASN A 61 10.28 3.44 50.77
CA ASN A 61 10.15 4.15 49.50
C ASN A 61 10.67 3.33 48.30
N ASP A 62 11.27 2.16 48.54
CA ASP A 62 11.79 1.30 47.47
C ASP A 62 10.69 0.39 46.89
N LEU A 63 10.87 0.00 45.63
CA LEU A 63 9.95 -0.92 44.94
C LEU A 63 10.13 -2.36 45.45
N ALA A 64 9.06 -2.97 45.92
CA ALA A 64 9.01 -4.41 46.17
C ALA A 64 8.90 -5.19 44.85
N GLY A 65 9.49 -6.37 44.75
CA GLY A 65 9.30 -7.30 43.62
C GLY A 65 7.88 -7.91 43.58
N PHE A 66 7.57 -8.60 42.48
CA PHE A 66 6.41 -9.50 42.40
C PHE A 66 6.77 -10.92 42.86
N LEU A 67 8.03 -11.31 42.70
CA LEU A 67 8.56 -12.64 42.98
C LEU A 67 9.80 -12.55 43.87
N ALA A 68 10.16 -13.64 44.53
CA ALA A 68 11.45 -13.76 45.21
C ALA A 68 12.58 -13.55 44.19
N PRO A 69 13.53 -12.64 44.44
CA PRO A 69 14.64 -12.41 43.54
C PRO A 69 15.54 -13.65 43.47
N LEU A 70 16.37 -13.73 42.43
CA LEU A 70 17.37 -14.77 42.30
C LEU A 70 18.26 -14.87 43.57
N ASP A 71 18.23 -16.03 44.22
CA ASP A 71 19.18 -16.42 45.25
C ASP A 71 20.26 -17.32 44.62
N ARG A 72 21.51 -16.83 44.59
CA ARG A 72 22.63 -17.56 43.98
C ARG A 72 22.91 -18.90 44.67
N ARG A 73 22.70 -18.99 45.99
CA ARG A 73 22.89 -20.25 46.72
C ARG A 73 21.82 -21.27 46.34
N GLN A 74 20.58 -20.84 46.20
CA GLN A 74 19.49 -21.71 45.72
C GLN A 74 19.67 -22.10 44.26
N LEU A 75 20.17 -21.19 43.43
CA LEU A 75 20.54 -21.48 42.04
C LEU A 75 21.62 -22.58 42.00
N GLU A 76 22.69 -22.47 42.79
CA GLU A 76 23.74 -23.49 42.90
C GLU A 76 23.21 -24.83 43.40
N LEU A 77 22.38 -24.83 44.45
CA LEU A 77 21.75 -26.04 44.97
C LEU A 77 20.85 -26.71 43.93
N SER A 78 20.08 -25.92 43.17
CA SER A 78 19.20 -26.42 42.10
C SER A 78 20.01 -26.93 40.89
N ARG A 79 21.14 -26.29 40.61
CA ARG A 79 22.08 -26.74 39.60
C ARG A 79 22.65 -28.11 39.97
N ASP A 80 23.12 -28.26 41.20
CA ASP A 80 23.78 -29.49 41.65
C ASP A 80 22.78 -30.64 41.84
N SER A 81 21.52 -30.34 42.19
CA SER A 81 20.44 -31.33 42.32
C SER A 81 19.83 -31.77 40.98
N GLY A 82 20.08 -31.03 39.89
CA GLY A 82 19.42 -31.24 38.60
C GLY A 82 17.98 -30.70 38.53
N SER A 83 17.51 -29.95 39.53
CA SER A 83 16.16 -29.37 39.53
C SER A 83 16.09 -28.03 38.80
N GLU A 84 14.93 -27.70 38.25
CA GLU A 84 14.66 -26.34 37.73
C GLU A 84 14.61 -25.33 38.89
N TYR A 85 14.92 -24.07 38.61
CA TYR A 85 14.85 -22.98 39.60
C TYR A 85 14.02 -21.81 39.09
N PHE A 86 12.93 -21.50 39.79
CA PHE A 86 12.03 -20.40 39.46
C PHE A 86 12.22 -19.20 40.39
N CYS A 87 12.39 -18.00 39.81
CA CYS A 87 12.60 -16.77 40.57
C CYS A 87 12.25 -15.51 39.75
N GLY A 88 12.36 -14.34 40.37
CA GLY A 88 12.33 -13.03 39.70
C GLY A 88 13.73 -12.62 39.26
N VAL A 89 13.86 -12.16 38.01
CA VAL A 89 15.12 -11.67 37.43
C VAL A 89 14.93 -10.30 36.78
N ASN A 90 16.06 -9.66 36.45
CA ASN A 90 16.06 -8.54 35.52
C ASN A 90 15.94 -9.05 34.09
N ILE A 91 14.92 -8.56 33.38
CA ILE A 91 14.62 -8.98 32.01
C ILE A 91 15.77 -8.73 31.03
N LEU A 92 16.66 -7.77 31.31
CA LEU A 92 17.81 -7.42 30.46
C LEU A 92 19.06 -8.27 30.71
N TRP A 93 19.04 -9.17 31.71
CA TRP A 93 20.17 -10.08 31.98
C TRP A 93 20.38 -11.13 30.89
N GLY A 94 19.31 -11.50 30.17
CA GLY A 94 19.41 -12.18 28.89
C GLY A 94 19.58 -11.17 27.77
N SER A 95 20.62 -11.31 26.95
CA SER A 95 20.89 -10.40 25.84
C SER A 95 19.69 -10.33 24.87
N PRO A 96 18.98 -9.18 24.77
CA PRO A 96 17.80 -9.08 23.89
C PRO A 96 18.16 -9.09 22.40
N LEU A 97 19.44 -8.87 22.08
CA LEU A 97 19.98 -8.81 20.72
C LEU A 97 20.60 -10.15 20.27
N GLU A 98 20.59 -11.17 21.13
CA GLU A 98 21.04 -12.52 20.78
C GLU A 98 19.82 -13.41 20.51
N SER A 99 19.85 -14.13 19.39
CA SER A 99 18.86 -15.17 19.07
C SER A 99 19.46 -16.56 19.15
N ILE A 100 18.69 -17.48 19.72
CA ILE A 100 19.02 -18.92 19.73
C ILE A 100 18.77 -19.55 18.36
N THR A 101 17.85 -18.97 17.59
CA THR A 101 17.49 -19.39 16.24
C THR A 101 17.86 -18.30 15.23
N PRO A 102 19.17 -18.00 15.07
CA PRO A 102 19.60 -16.95 14.14
C PRO A 102 19.14 -17.29 12.72
N GLY A 103 18.83 -16.24 11.94
CA GLY A 103 18.31 -16.37 10.58
C GLY A 103 16.85 -16.84 10.48
N VAL A 104 16.16 -17.11 11.60
CA VAL A 104 14.71 -17.37 11.62
C VAL A 104 13.98 -16.04 11.83
N PRO A 105 13.04 -15.64 10.95
CA PRO A 105 12.38 -14.33 11.03
C PRO A 105 11.55 -14.17 12.31
N ILE A 106 11.70 -13.03 12.98
CA ILE A 106 10.85 -12.61 14.10
C ILE A 106 9.60 -11.93 13.53
N MET A 107 8.42 -12.42 13.91
CA MET A 107 7.14 -11.88 13.43
C MET A 107 6.79 -10.59 14.18
N THR A 108 7.22 -9.44 13.67
CA THR A 108 7.11 -8.15 14.38
C THR A 108 5.67 -7.74 14.73
N LYS A 109 4.66 -8.22 13.98
CA LYS A 109 3.23 -7.99 14.23
C LYS A 109 2.75 -8.84 15.39
N ALA A 110 3.25 -10.08 15.52
CA ALA A 110 2.98 -10.90 16.70
C ALA A 110 3.60 -10.27 17.96
N VAL A 111 4.79 -9.66 17.84
CA VAL A 111 5.37 -8.85 18.91
C VAL A 111 4.51 -7.61 19.21
N ALA A 112 4.07 -6.88 18.19
CA ALA A 112 3.17 -5.72 18.37
C ALA A 112 1.83 -6.10 19.01
N ASP A 113 1.27 -7.27 18.69
CA ASP A 113 0.05 -7.77 19.32
C ASP A 113 0.28 -8.18 20.78
N LEU A 114 1.47 -8.68 21.12
CA LEU A 114 1.89 -8.88 22.51
C LEU A 114 2.03 -7.54 23.24
N VAL A 115 2.67 -6.53 22.63
CA VAL A 115 2.79 -5.17 23.18
C VAL A 115 1.41 -4.60 23.50
N LYS A 116 0.47 -4.64 22.56
CA LYS A 116 -0.91 -4.16 22.76
C LYS A 116 -1.59 -4.85 23.95
N ARG A 117 -1.44 -6.17 24.09
CA ARG A 117 -1.99 -6.93 25.23
C ARG A 117 -1.36 -6.50 26.56
N LEU A 118 -0.04 -6.32 26.59
CA LEU A 118 0.68 -5.85 27.77
C LEU A 118 0.24 -4.44 28.17
N LEU A 119 0.14 -3.52 27.21
CA LEU A 119 -0.29 -2.14 27.44
C LEU A 119 -1.73 -2.06 27.95
N ALA A 120 -2.64 -2.87 27.39
CA ALA A 120 -4.03 -2.93 27.84
C ALA A 120 -4.15 -3.48 29.27
N ARG A 121 -3.29 -4.42 29.66
CA ARG A 121 -3.25 -5.00 31.01
C ARG A 121 -2.60 -4.08 32.03
N GLY A 122 -1.65 -3.25 31.60
CA GLY A 122 -0.81 -2.41 32.44
C GLY A 122 0.34 -3.16 33.11
N PRO A 123 1.16 -2.47 33.92
CA PRO A 123 2.33 -3.04 34.59
C PRO A 123 1.91 -4.01 35.69
N LYS A 124 1.85 -5.30 35.34
CA LYS A 124 1.57 -6.42 36.25
C LYS A 124 2.58 -7.52 36.01
N ILE A 125 2.71 -8.45 36.97
CA ILE A 125 3.51 -9.67 36.81
C ILE A 125 3.21 -10.34 35.47
N LEU A 126 4.25 -10.70 34.72
CA LEU A 126 4.09 -11.41 33.46
C LEU A 126 3.50 -12.79 33.74
N GLU A 127 2.53 -13.21 32.93
CA GLU A 127 2.00 -14.57 33.00
C GLU A 127 3.01 -15.58 32.45
N ASP A 128 3.74 -15.15 31.41
CA ASP A 128 4.80 -15.91 30.80
C ASP A 128 6.13 -15.65 31.50
N ARG A 129 6.96 -16.69 31.55
CA ARG A 129 8.29 -16.65 32.15
C ARG A 129 9.38 -16.74 31.08
N LEU A 130 10.49 -16.05 31.32
CA LEU A 130 11.71 -16.29 30.56
C LEU A 130 12.40 -17.56 31.02
N GLU A 131 13.08 -18.25 30.10
CA GLU A 131 13.80 -19.47 30.44
C GLU A 131 15.27 -19.31 30.11
N PHE A 132 16.12 -19.70 31.04
CA PHE A 132 17.57 -19.55 30.95
C PHE A 132 18.25 -20.90 31.14
N VAL A 133 19.36 -21.10 30.44
CA VAL A 133 20.28 -22.20 30.76
C VAL A 133 20.96 -21.88 32.09
N PHE A 134 21.17 -22.87 32.95
CA PHE A 134 22.01 -22.69 34.13
C PHE A 134 23.38 -22.11 33.74
N PRO A 135 23.78 -20.95 34.29
CA PRO A 135 25.04 -20.34 33.93
C PRO A 135 26.22 -21.18 34.43
N GLY A 136 27.23 -21.31 33.57
CA GLY A 136 28.54 -21.80 33.94
C GLY A 136 29.24 -20.87 34.94
N PRO A 137 30.27 -21.35 35.66
CA PRO A 137 30.99 -20.54 36.65
C PRO A 137 31.61 -19.24 36.10
N THR A 138 31.84 -19.19 34.79
CA THR A 138 32.51 -18.09 34.09
C THR A 138 31.56 -17.23 33.25
N ASP A 139 30.27 -17.54 33.22
CA ASP A 139 29.33 -16.89 32.31
C ASP A 139 28.97 -15.49 32.82
N ARG A 140 29.39 -14.47 32.06
CA ARG A 140 29.13 -13.06 32.38
C ARG A 140 27.72 -12.59 31.99
N ARG A 141 27.08 -13.29 31.06
CA ARG A 141 25.71 -13.03 30.60
C ARG A 141 24.95 -14.34 30.57
N TRP A 142 23.68 -14.29 30.93
CA TRP A 142 22.88 -15.48 31.00
C TRP A 142 22.27 -15.80 29.66
N ARG A 143 22.27 -17.09 29.35
CA ARG A 143 21.80 -17.56 28.06
C ARG A 143 20.31 -17.87 28.11
N ARG A 144 19.52 -17.04 27.45
CA ARG A 144 18.07 -17.27 27.24
C ARG A 144 17.87 -18.49 26.33
N CYS A 145 16.84 -19.28 26.61
CA CYS A 145 16.38 -20.43 25.81
C CYS A 145 14.86 -20.45 25.60
N SER A 146 14.12 -19.47 26.12
CA SER A 146 12.73 -19.18 25.70
C SER A 146 12.72 -18.37 24.40
N PRO A 147 11.58 -18.27 23.67
CA PRO A 147 11.42 -17.38 22.51
C PRO A 147 11.67 -15.88 22.78
N GLU A 148 12.08 -15.14 21.75
CA GLU A 148 12.46 -13.71 21.78
C GLU A 148 11.28 -12.78 22.05
N GLU A 149 10.12 -13.11 21.47
CA GLU A 149 9.01 -12.18 21.26
C GLU A 149 8.45 -11.65 22.58
N GLN A 150 8.45 -12.45 23.65
CA GLN A 150 7.99 -12.04 24.98
C GLN A 150 8.89 -10.96 25.58
N GLN A 151 10.21 -11.17 25.52
CA GLN A 151 11.19 -10.21 26.02
C GLN A 151 11.11 -8.90 25.23
N HIS A 152 11.07 -9.01 23.90
CA HIS A 152 10.96 -7.88 23.00
C HIS A 152 9.67 -7.08 23.22
N ALA A 153 8.54 -7.76 23.42
CA ALA A 153 7.26 -7.10 23.67
C ALA A 153 7.27 -6.28 24.98
N VAL A 154 7.91 -6.76 26.04
CA VAL A 154 8.04 -5.98 27.28
C VAL A 154 8.91 -4.74 27.06
N ILE A 155 10.07 -4.89 26.41
CA ILE A 155 10.97 -3.78 26.08
C ILE A 155 10.23 -2.72 25.27
N MET A 156 9.52 -3.13 24.22
CA MET A 156 8.75 -2.22 23.37
C MET A 156 7.58 -1.57 24.10
N ALA A 157 6.87 -2.29 24.98
CA ALA A 157 5.78 -1.71 25.77
C ALA A 157 6.27 -0.62 26.73
N VAL A 158 7.42 -0.83 27.38
CA VAL A 158 8.04 0.18 28.25
C VAL A 158 8.49 1.40 27.44
N HIS A 159 9.15 1.16 26.30
CA HIS A 159 9.56 2.23 25.39
C HIS A 159 8.36 3.06 24.90
N GLU A 160 7.26 2.42 24.50
CA GLU A 160 6.04 3.10 24.06
C GLU A 160 5.44 3.97 25.18
N LYS A 161 5.45 3.49 26.43
CA LYS A 161 4.98 4.28 27.59
C LYS A 161 5.85 5.49 27.89
N ILE A 162 7.16 5.38 27.69
CA ILE A 162 8.08 6.52 27.79
C ILE A 162 7.73 7.56 26.70
N LEU A 163 7.55 7.13 25.45
CA LEU A 163 7.21 8.03 24.34
C LEU A 163 5.84 8.71 24.53
N MET A 164 4.89 8.02 25.17
CA MET A 164 3.58 8.59 25.52
C MET A 164 3.62 9.56 26.72
N GLY A 165 4.78 9.76 27.36
CA GLY A 165 4.91 10.65 28.52
C GLY A 165 4.17 10.14 29.75
N ALA A 166 4.15 8.82 29.97
CA ALA A 166 3.54 8.24 31.16
C ALA A 166 4.18 8.82 32.44
N PRO A 167 3.42 9.04 33.52
CA PRO A 167 3.95 9.62 34.74
C PRO A 167 4.98 8.67 35.39
N ASP A 168 5.96 9.24 36.11
CA ASP A 168 7.01 8.48 36.78
C ASP A 168 6.47 7.36 37.69
N SER A 169 5.31 7.58 38.33
CA SER A 169 4.65 6.55 39.14
C SER A 169 4.24 5.31 38.34
N GLU A 170 3.79 5.48 37.09
CA GLU A 170 3.48 4.37 36.19
C GLU A 170 4.77 3.72 35.67
N LEU A 171 5.77 4.53 35.31
CA LEU A 171 7.06 4.03 34.81
C LEU A 171 7.83 3.25 35.89
N LEU A 172 7.66 3.60 37.17
CA LEU A 172 8.20 2.82 38.29
C LEU A 172 7.57 1.43 38.38
N GLU A 173 6.26 1.29 38.13
CA GLU A 173 5.63 -0.03 38.05
C GLU A 173 6.09 -0.82 36.82
N TRP A 174 6.35 -0.16 35.69
CA TRP A 174 6.99 -0.82 34.54
C TRP A 174 8.44 -1.25 34.83
N LYS A 175 9.20 -0.43 35.56
CA LYS A 175 10.52 -0.80 36.07
C LYS A 175 10.43 -2.01 36.99
N ARG A 176 9.40 -2.09 37.84
CA ARG A 176 9.11 -3.26 38.67
C ARG A 176 8.86 -4.52 37.84
N VAL A 177 8.13 -4.41 36.73
CA VAL A 177 7.95 -5.53 35.77
C VAL A 177 9.28 -5.97 35.17
N MET A 178 10.14 -5.04 34.76
CA MET A 178 11.46 -5.36 34.20
C MET A 178 12.40 -6.02 35.22
N LEU A 179 12.39 -5.57 36.48
CA LEU A 179 13.29 -6.05 37.54
C LEU A 179 12.72 -7.20 38.39
N SER A 180 11.49 -7.63 38.13
CA SER A 180 10.86 -8.78 38.79
C SER A 180 10.19 -9.68 37.74
N CYS A 181 10.86 -9.85 36.60
CA CYS A 181 10.42 -10.68 35.51
C CYS A 181 10.46 -12.16 35.95
N PRO A 182 9.37 -12.93 35.82
CA PRO A 182 9.38 -14.35 36.11
C PRO A 182 10.38 -15.08 35.21
N ALA A 183 11.25 -15.89 35.81
CA ALA A 183 12.22 -16.70 35.08
C ALA A 183 12.40 -18.10 35.65
N ASN A 184 12.77 -19.03 34.79
CA ASN A 184 13.09 -20.40 35.15
C ASN A 184 14.47 -20.81 34.60
N PHE A 185 15.28 -21.46 35.42
CA PHE A 185 16.56 -22.03 34.99
C PHE A 185 16.42 -23.51 34.69
N VAL A 186 16.93 -23.93 33.54
CA VAL A 186 16.78 -25.29 33.01
C VAL A 186 18.12 -25.91 32.66
N HIS A 187 18.21 -27.22 32.85
CA HIS A 187 19.40 -28.03 32.56
C HIS A 187 19.44 -28.41 31.08
N LEU A 188 20.30 -27.74 30.32
CA LEU A 188 20.54 -27.99 28.91
C LEU A 188 22.05 -28.13 28.69
N ALA A 189 22.51 -29.34 28.34
CA ALA A 189 23.92 -29.70 28.38
C ALA A 189 24.69 -29.23 27.14
N THR A 190 24.01 -29.12 25.99
CA THR A 190 24.63 -28.81 24.70
C THR A 190 23.93 -27.65 23.99
N GLU A 191 24.64 -27.01 23.06
CA GLU A 191 24.09 -26.01 22.12
C GLU A 191 22.84 -26.51 21.39
N GLN A 192 22.85 -27.79 21.02
CA GLN A 192 21.74 -28.45 20.37
C GLN A 192 20.53 -28.58 21.30
N ASP A 193 20.74 -28.90 22.58
CA ASP A 193 19.66 -28.95 23.56
C ASP A 193 19.03 -27.57 23.74
N VAL A 194 19.84 -26.50 23.82
CA VAL A 194 19.36 -25.11 23.90
C VAL A 194 18.52 -24.72 22.68
N TYR A 195 19.01 -25.06 21.48
CA TYR A 195 18.30 -24.81 20.24
C TYR A 195 16.96 -25.55 20.21
N PHE A 196 16.95 -26.88 20.39
CA PHE A 196 15.71 -27.66 20.32
C PHE A 196 14.76 -27.38 21.48
N TYR A 197 15.24 -26.95 22.65
CA TYR A 197 14.37 -26.46 23.72
C TYR A 197 13.54 -25.27 23.24
N THR A 198 14.18 -24.29 22.58
CA THR A 198 13.51 -23.14 21.98
C THR A 198 12.52 -23.57 20.90
N ILE A 199 12.93 -24.44 19.97
CA ILE A 199 12.06 -24.94 18.89
C ILE A 199 10.83 -25.67 19.46
N ASN A 200 11.05 -26.52 20.48
CA ASN A 200 9.99 -27.28 21.11
C ASN A 200 9.00 -26.38 21.84
N LYS A 201 9.44 -25.27 22.45
CA LYS A 201 8.55 -24.25 23.04
C LYS A 201 7.68 -23.58 21.97
N ARG A 202 8.27 -23.21 20.84
CA ARG A 202 7.56 -22.64 19.68
C ARG A 202 6.62 -23.65 18.99
N PHE A 203 6.79 -24.94 19.25
CA PHE A 203 5.92 -26.02 18.74
C PHE A 203 4.80 -26.39 19.73
N LYS A 204 5.10 -26.42 21.03
CA LYS A 204 4.19 -26.80 22.12
C LYS A 204 3.32 -25.68 22.64
N ALA A 205 3.51 -24.44 22.18
CA ALA A 205 2.79 -23.26 22.65
C ALA A 205 1.35 -23.62 23.04
N GLU A 206 1.08 -23.48 24.33
CA GLU A 206 -0.23 -23.76 24.92
C GLU A 206 -1.30 -22.98 24.14
N ALA A 207 -2.56 -23.40 24.22
CA ALA A 207 -3.64 -22.85 23.39
C ALA A 207 -3.72 -21.31 23.38
N ASP A 208 -3.14 -20.65 24.40
CA ASP A 208 -3.15 -19.20 24.62
C ASP A 208 -1.92 -18.44 24.07
N GLN A 209 -0.87 -19.12 23.59
CA GLN A 209 0.39 -18.51 23.13
C GLN A 209 0.58 -18.50 21.60
N LYS A 210 -0.48 -18.20 20.83
CA LYS A 210 -0.41 -18.12 19.35
C LYS A 210 0.68 -17.18 18.80
N ALA A 211 1.08 -16.19 19.58
CA ALA A 211 2.07 -15.18 19.19
C ALA A 211 3.50 -15.73 19.05
N ILE A 212 3.86 -16.79 19.79
CA ILE A 212 5.22 -17.38 19.74
C ILE A 212 5.28 -18.68 18.92
N THR A 213 4.12 -19.17 18.45
CA THR A 213 4.02 -20.38 17.63
C THR A 213 4.69 -20.16 16.28
N HIS A 214 5.59 -21.08 15.91
CA HIS A 214 6.29 -21.07 14.62
C HIS A 214 5.31 -20.99 13.44
N LYS A 215 5.46 -19.92 12.65
CA LYS A 215 4.77 -19.74 11.36
C LYS A 215 5.45 -20.54 10.25
N THR A 216 4.88 -20.50 9.05
CA THR A 216 5.32 -21.35 7.93
C THR A 216 6.73 -20.97 7.48
N THR A 217 7.01 -19.69 7.27
CA THR A 217 8.35 -19.26 6.84
C THR A 217 9.37 -19.50 7.94
N GLN A 218 9.02 -19.23 9.20
CA GLN A 218 9.89 -19.53 10.35
C GLN A 218 10.32 -21.00 10.36
N MET A 219 9.39 -21.93 10.14
CA MET A 219 9.71 -23.36 10.04
C MET A 219 10.64 -23.68 8.86
N ILE A 220 10.43 -23.05 7.70
CA ILE A 220 11.27 -23.28 6.52
C ILE A 220 12.70 -22.77 6.75
N PHE A 221 12.84 -21.54 7.27
CA PHE A 221 14.13 -20.96 7.65
C PHE A 221 14.82 -21.80 8.73
N ASP A 222 14.06 -22.26 9.73
CA ASP A 222 14.59 -23.08 10.82
C ASP A 222 15.19 -24.40 10.31
N VAL A 223 14.43 -25.15 9.49
CA VAL A 223 14.91 -26.40 8.88
C VAL A 223 16.13 -26.17 7.99
N TRP A 224 16.12 -25.10 7.19
CA TRP A 224 17.25 -24.74 6.34
C TRP A 224 18.49 -24.39 7.17
N ASN A 225 18.34 -23.53 8.16
CA ASN A 225 19.43 -23.09 9.03
C ASN A 225 19.99 -24.25 9.85
N PHE A 226 19.13 -25.15 10.34
CA PHE A 226 19.57 -26.38 10.99
C PHE A 226 20.45 -27.23 10.07
N LYS A 227 19.99 -27.48 8.82
CA LYS A 227 20.76 -28.22 7.82
C LYS A 227 22.14 -27.58 7.63
N VAL A 228 22.17 -26.29 7.28
CA VAL A 228 23.42 -25.58 6.97
C VAL A 228 24.39 -25.57 8.16
N ARG A 229 23.89 -25.33 9.38
CA ARG A 229 24.71 -25.33 10.61
C ARG A 229 25.25 -26.72 10.95
N LYS A 230 24.51 -27.79 10.64
CA LYS A 230 24.97 -29.17 10.83
C LYS A 230 25.96 -29.63 9.75
N GLU A 231 25.77 -29.19 8.52
CA GLU A 231 26.68 -29.50 7.40
C GLU A 231 28.13 -29.01 7.66
N VAL A 232 28.32 -28.01 8.53
CA VAL A 232 29.65 -27.57 9.01
C VAL A 232 30.45 -28.73 9.64
N PHE A 233 29.78 -29.63 10.36
CA PHE A 233 30.43 -30.76 11.05
C PHE A 233 30.28 -32.08 10.30
N THR A 234 29.11 -32.32 9.72
CA THR A 234 28.75 -33.62 9.12
C THR A 234 29.09 -33.73 7.64
N GLY A 235 29.43 -32.61 7.00
CA GLY A 235 29.38 -32.48 5.54
C GLY A 235 27.93 -32.50 5.01
N PRO A 236 27.74 -32.53 3.68
CA PRO A 236 26.42 -32.41 3.05
C PRO A 236 25.39 -33.44 3.54
N LEU A 237 24.19 -32.96 3.83
CA LEU A 237 23.06 -33.74 4.35
C LEU A 237 21.92 -33.83 3.33
N THR A 238 21.36 -35.03 3.17
CA THR A 238 20.13 -35.25 2.41
C THR A 238 18.90 -34.87 3.23
N ALA A 239 17.73 -34.75 2.58
CA ALA A 239 16.48 -34.47 3.30
C ALA A 239 16.13 -35.55 4.33
N ASP A 240 16.45 -36.82 4.04
CA ASP A 240 16.21 -37.95 4.95
C ASP A 240 17.16 -37.92 6.15
N ASP A 241 18.43 -37.51 5.94
CA ASP A 241 19.39 -37.29 7.02
C ASP A 241 18.91 -36.18 7.95
N VAL A 242 18.49 -35.04 7.38
CA VAL A 242 17.97 -33.90 8.15
C VAL A 242 16.72 -34.31 8.92
N ALA A 243 15.78 -35.03 8.32
CA ALA A 243 14.57 -35.50 8.99
C ALA A 243 14.88 -36.39 10.20
N THR A 244 15.84 -37.30 10.05
CA THR A 244 16.28 -38.19 11.13
C THR A 244 16.91 -37.40 12.29
N LEU A 245 17.85 -36.50 11.98
CA LEU A 245 18.56 -35.70 12.99
C LEU A 245 17.64 -34.69 13.68
N TYR A 246 16.80 -34.01 12.90
CA TYR A 246 15.86 -33.01 13.40
C TYR A 246 14.75 -33.67 14.23
N GLY A 247 14.22 -34.80 13.75
CA GLY A 247 13.20 -35.58 14.44
C GLY A 247 13.63 -36.18 15.77
N ARG A 248 14.92 -36.55 15.93
CA ARG A 248 15.46 -37.11 17.18
C ARG A 248 15.33 -36.16 18.39
N ASN A 249 15.43 -34.85 18.15
CA ASN A 249 15.45 -33.84 19.21
C ASN A 249 14.11 -33.07 19.33
N LEU A 250 13.21 -33.25 18.38
CA LEU A 250 11.89 -32.65 18.41
C LEU A 250 10.95 -33.49 19.27
N ILE A 251 10.29 -32.82 20.22
CA ILE A 251 9.28 -33.49 21.03
C ILE A 251 8.04 -33.71 20.16
N GLN A 252 7.74 -34.97 19.87
CA GLN A 252 6.50 -35.34 19.19
C GLN A 252 5.30 -35.05 20.10
N VAL A 253 4.54 -34.01 19.79
CA VAL A 253 3.29 -33.71 20.48
C VAL A 253 2.20 -34.58 19.84
N SER A 254 1.89 -35.72 20.47
CA SER A 254 0.65 -36.44 20.18
C SER A 254 -0.54 -35.59 20.63
N ARG A 255 -1.02 -34.67 19.78
CA ARG A 255 -2.30 -33.99 20.00
C ARG A 255 -3.43 -35.01 19.88
N ARG A 256 -3.79 -35.65 21.00
CA ARG A 256 -5.10 -36.28 21.14
C ARG A 256 -6.16 -35.18 21.09
N SER A 257 -6.72 -35.01 19.89
CA SER A 257 -8.08 -34.57 19.61
C SER A 257 -8.80 -33.78 20.71
N SER A 258 -8.74 -32.46 20.60
CA SER A 258 -9.76 -31.55 21.13
C SER A 258 -10.16 -30.59 20.01
N GLY A 259 -11.29 -30.88 19.34
CA GLY A 259 -11.91 -30.03 18.31
C GLY A 259 -11.59 -30.45 16.88
N GLY A 260 -12.59 -30.99 16.18
CA GLY A 260 -12.48 -31.58 14.85
C GLY A 260 -11.91 -30.67 13.77
N GLY A 261 -10.95 -31.23 13.03
CA GLY A 261 -10.41 -30.69 11.78
C GLY A 261 -9.51 -31.75 11.17
N ALA A 262 -10.01 -32.47 10.17
CA ALA A 262 -9.28 -33.49 9.44
C ALA A 262 -8.12 -32.85 8.66
N ASN A 263 -6.94 -32.78 9.27
CA ASN A 263 -5.62 -32.62 8.63
C ASN A 263 -4.55 -32.82 9.72
N HIS A 264 -4.45 -34.04 10.25
CA HIS A 264 -3.47 -34.40 11.30
C HIS A 264 -2.07 -34.69 10.70
N ASP A 265 -1.97 -34.83 9.37
CA ASP A 265 -0.71 -35.23 8.71
C ASP A 265 0.27 -34.09 8.40
N ASP A 266 -0.20 -32.84 8.34
CA ASP A 266 0.56 -31.66 7.87
C ASP A 266 1.47 -31.01 8.93
N LYS A 267 1.43 -31.48 10.18
CA LYS A 267 2.12 -30.83 11.31
C LYS A 267 3.30 -31.60 11.88
N ASP A 268 3.60 -32.77 11.33
CA ASP A 268 4.76 -33.55 11.77
C ASP A 268 6.02 -33.05 11.09
N ARG A 269 6.71 -32.14 11.79
CA ARG A 269 7.95 -31.49 11.34
C ARG A 269 9.12 -32.47 11.16
N SER A 270 8.99 -33.71 11.63
CA SER A 270 10.01 -34.74 11.52
C SER A 270 9.87 -35.61 10.27
N LYS A 271 8.76 -35.49 9.52
CA LYS A 271 8.54 -36.32 8.32
C LYS A 271 9.52 -35.94 7.20
N PRO A 272 10.18 -36.91 6.55
CA PRO A 272 11.08 -36.64 5.42
C PRO A 272 10.44 -35.85 4.29
N GLY A 273 9.15 -36.10 4.00
CA GLY A 273 8.39 -35.35 3.01
C GLY A 273 8.24 -33.86 3.35
N THR A 274 8.05 -33.53 4.63
CA THR A 274 7.92 -32.15 5.12
C THR A 274 9.26 -31.43 5.08
N ILE A 275 10.33 -32.08 5.53
CA ILE A 275 11.70 -31.55 5.47
C ILE A 275 12.11 -31.29 4.02
N LYS A 276 11.89 -32.26 3.12
CA LYS A 276 12.14 -32.09 1.69
C LYS A 276 11.38 -30.91 1.10
N ALA A 277 10.11 -30.72 1.47
CA ALA A 277 9.31 -29.59 1.03
C ALA A 277 9.87 -28.25 1.55
N CYS A 278 10.29 -28.18 2.83
CA CYS A 278 10.92 -26.98 3.40
C CYS A 278 12.20 -26.61 2.63
N LEU A 279 13.10 -27.57 2.44
CA LEU A 279 14.36 -27.35 1.73
C LEU A 279 14.12 -26.87 0.29
N GLN A 280 13.18 -27.50 -0.43
CA GLN A 280 12.83 -27.09 -1.79
C GLN A 280 12.23 -25.69 -1.85
N VAL A 281 11.33 -25.34 -0.92
CA VAL A 281 10.74 -23.99 -0.87
C VAL A 281 11.80 -22.96 -0.54
N TYR A 282 12.72 -23.26 0.38
CA TYR A 282 13.82 -22.34 0.67
C TYR A 282 14.66 -22.09 -0.59
N GLU A 283 15.20 -23.14 -1.21
CA GLU A 283 16.12 -23.02 -2.35
C GLU A 283 15.47 -22.35 -3.57
N ARG A 284 14.20 -22.66 -3.85
CA ARG A 284 13.52 -22.25 -5.09
C ARG A 284 12.70 -20.96 -4.95
N MET A 285 12.43 -20.52 -3.72
CA MET A 285 11.60 -19.35 -3.44
C MET A 285 12.30 -18.42 -2.46
N LEU A 286 12.53 -18.85 -1.22
CA LEU A 286 13.00 -17.95 -0.16
C LEU A 286 14.48 -17.55 -0.31
N ALA A 287 15.28 -18.25 -1.11
CA ALA A 287 16.64 -17.84 -1.44
C ALA A 287 16.65 -16.60 -2.37
N HIS A 288 15.57 -16.38 -3.13
CA HIS A 288 15.45 -15.26 -4.05
C HIS A 288 14.79 -14.05 -3.36
N GLU A 289 15.54 -12.96 -3.22
CA GLU A 289 15.11 -11.75 -2.49
C GLU A 289 13.71 -11.23 -2.90
N PRO A 290 13.38 -11.06 -4.20
CA PRO A 290 12.06 -10.54 -4.58
C PRO A 290 10.90 -11.43 -4.13
N LEU A 291 11.08 -12.76 -4.16
CA LEU A 291 10.04 -13.71 -3.74
C LEU A 291 9.95 -13.77 -2.21
N ARG A 292 11.11 -13.82 -1.56
CA ARG A 292 11.24 -13.82 -0.10
C ARG A 292 10.52 -12.62 0.53
N GLN A 293 10.72 -11.42 -0.01
CA GLN A 293 10.09 -10.20 0.48
C GLN A 293 8.55 -10.28 0.43
N ILE A 294 7.97 -10.75 -0.68
CA ILE A 294 6.52 -10.88 -0.82
C ILE A 294 5.94 -11.86 0.22
N VAL A 295 6.59 -13.02 0.39
CA VAL A 295 6.11 -14.07 1.31
C VAL A 295 6.25 -13.62 2.75
N LEU A 296 7.41 -13.06 3.14
CA LEU A 296 7.65 -12.56 4.49
C LEU A 296 6.70 -11.41 4.81
N ALA A 297 6.56 -10.41 3.94
CA ALA A 297 5.64 -9.28 4.15
C ALA A 297 4.19 -9.76 4.36
N SER A 298 3.73 -10.73 3.56
CA SER A 298 2.38 -11.25 3.70
C SER A 298 2.19 -12.10 4.97
N GLU A 299 3.16 -12.93 5.36
CA GLU A 299 3.05 -13.68 6.63
C GLU A 299 3.17 -12.76 7.85
N GLN A 300 3.97 -11.71 7.74
CA GLN A 300 4.12 -10.65 8.73
C GLN A 300 2.83 -9.83 8.91
N GLU A 301 2.10 -9.57 7.83
CA GLU A 301 0.83 -8.84 7.86
C GLU A 301 -0.32 -9.71 8.35
N PHE A 302 -0.44 -10.96 7.88
CA PHE A 302 -1.64 -11.78 8.11
C PHE A 302 -1.45 -12.92 9.13
N LEU A 303 -0.21 -13.17 9.58
CA LEU A 303 0.12 -14.24 10.52
C LEU A 303 -0.46 -15.60 10.09
N ASP A 304 -1.32 -16.21 10.92
CA ASP A 304 -1.93 -17.52 10.67
C ASP A 304 -2.90 -17.51 9.47
N ASP A 305 -3.46 -16.33 9.15
CA ASP A 305 -4.39 -16.15 8.04
C ASP A 305 -3.67 -15.85 6.73
N SER A 306 -2.32 -15.86 6.73
CA SER A 306 -1.54 -15.59 5.52
C SER A 306 -1.96 -16.50 4.36
N PRO A 307 -2.10 -15.96 3.13
CA PRO A 307 -2.39 -16.79 1.97
C PRO A 307 -1.27 -17.81 1.72
N PHE A 308 -0.07 -17.55 2.24
CA PHE A 308 1.11 -18.40 2.13
C PHE A 308 1.31 -19.35 3.31
N ALA A 309 0.36 -19.41 4.25
CA ALA A 309 0.40 -20.39 5.32
C ALA A 309 0.31 -21.82 4.75
N GLY A 310 1.36 -22.62 4.99
CA GLY A 310 1.48 -24.02 4.57
C GLY A 310 2.66 -24.30 3.62
N VAL A 311 3.58 -25.15 4.04
CA VAL A 311 4.79 -25.50 3.25
C VAL A 311 4.43 -26.17 1.93
N TYR A 312 3.50 -27.11 1.93
CA TYR A 312 3.07 -27.77 0.70
C TYR A 312 2.37 -26.81 -0.27
N LYS A 313 1.74 -25.74 0.25
CA LYS A 313 1.17 -24.68 -0.59
C LYS A 313 2.25 -23.92 -1.34
N LEU A 314 3.30 -23.50 -0.64
CA LEU A 314 4.46 -22.87 -1.27
C LEU A 314 5.19 -23.81 -2.23
N GLN A 315 5.34 -25.09 -1.88
CA GLN A 315 5.96 -26.09 -2.74
C GLN A 315 5.15 -26.28 -4.04
N GLU A 316 3.82 -26.30 -3.96
CA GLU A 316 2.96 -26.45 -5.13
C GLU A 316 3.03 -25.23 -6.04
N MET A 317 3.18 -24.01 -5.49
CA MET A 317 3.46 -22.81 -6.29
C MET A 317 4.77 -22.93 -7.07
N CYS A 318 5.84 -23.42 -6.45
CA CYS A 318 7.11 -23.70 -7.14
C CYS A 318 6.90 -24.65 -8.33
N LYS A 319 6.16 -25.75 -8.12
CA LYS A 319 5.84 -26.72 -9.18
C LYS A 319 5.01 -26.10 -10.30
N LEU A 320 3.93 -25.37 -9.97
CA LEU A 320 3.06 -24.70 -10.95
C LEU A 320 3.87 -23.75 -11.84
N CYS A 321 4.78 -23.00 -11.23
CA CYS A 321 5.62 -22.04 -11.93
C CYS A 321 6.86 -22.66 -12.59
N LYS A 322 7.08 -23.97 -12.43
CA LYS A 322 8.29 -24.69 -12.88
C LYS A 322 9.58 -23.99 -12.43
N ASP A 323 9.59 -23.53 -11.18
CA ASP A 323 10.70 -22.82 -10.54
C ASP A 323 11.13 -21.51 -11.26
N HIS A 324 10.27 -20.97 -12.14
CA HIS A 324 10.58 -19.74 -12.87
C HIS A 324 10.31 -18.51 -11.99
N VAL A 325 11.37 -17.80 -11.58
CA VAL A 325 11.31 -16.65 -10.66
C VAL A 325 10.26 -15.61 -11.07
N LEU A 326 10.27 -15.13 -12.32
CA LEU A 326 9.29 -14.11 -12.78
C LEU A 326 7.83 -14.61 -12.84
N LYS A 327 7.59 -15.92 -12.82
CA LYS A 327 6.22 -16.48 -12.73
C LYS A 327 5.80 -16.57 -11.27
N LEU A 328 6.71 -16.98 -10.38
CA LEU A 328 6.50 -16.99 -8.94
C LEU A 328 6.24 -15.57 -8.43
N GLU A 329 7.05 -14.59 -8.82
CA GLU A 329 6.88 -13.20 -8.41
C GLU A 329 5.51 -12.66 -8.79
N TRP A 330 5.09 -12.92 -10.04
CA TRP A 330 3.75 -12.55 -10.51
C TRP A 330 2.64 -13.24 -9.71
N LEU A 331 2.77 -14.56 -9.49
CA LEU A 331 1.77 -15.36 -8.79
C LEU A 331 1.63 -14.89 -7.33
N LEU A 332 2.75 -14.78 -6.61
CA LEU A 332 2.80 -14.34 -5.22
C LEU A 332 2.30 -12.90 -5.09
N GLY A 333 2.74 -11.99 -5.95
CA GLY A 333 2.30 -10.59 -5.94
C GLY A 333 0.81 -10.44 -6.23
N THR A 334 0.25 -11.25 -7.14
CA THR A 334 -1.20 -11.25 -7.42
C THR A 334 -2.00 -11.78 -6.23
N ILE A 335 -1.54 -12.87 -5.60
CA ILE A 335 -2.19 -13.42 -4.40
C ILE A 335 -2.17 -12.40 -3.26
N SER A 336 -1.00 -11.84 -2.96
CA SER A 336 -0.81 -10.85 -1.89
C SER A 336 -1.72 -9.64 -2.12
N ALA A 337 -1.68 -9.02 -3.30
CA ALA A 337 -2.51 -7.85 -3.61
C ALA A 337 -4.02 -8.13 -3.47
N ARG A 338 -4.49 -9.31 -3.90
CA ARG A 338 -5.91 -9.66 -3.79
C ARG A 338 -6.34 -10.01 -2.38
N PHE A 339 -5.45 -10.59 -1.60
CA PHE A 339 -5.68 -10.88 -0.19
C PHE A 339 -5.76 -9.58 0.62
N THR A 340 -4.82 -8.65 0.42
CA THR A 340 -4.84 -7.31 1.01
C THR A 340 -6.08 -6.50 0.59
N ALA A 341 -6.50 -6.61 -0.68
CA ALA A 341 -7.73 -5.98 -1.16
C ALA A 341 -9.02 -6.65 -0.64
N GLY A 342 -8.92 -7.79 0.07
CA GLY A 342 -10.09 -8.52 0.54
C GLY A 342 -10.94 -9.12 -0.59
N THR A 343 -10.34 -9.44 -1.74
CA THR A 343 -11.04 -10.06 -2.90
C THR A 343 -10.74 -11.56 -3.02
N LEU A 344 -9.82 -12.08 -2.21
CA LEU A 344 -9.41 -13.48 -2.18
C LEU A 344 -9.44 -14.01 -0.74
N HIS A 345 -10.51 -14.73 -0.38
CA HIS A 345 -10.68 -15.27 0.99
C HIS A 345 -10.44 -16.79 1.09
N ASP A 346 -10.85 -17.55 0.07
CA ASP A 346 -10.77 -19.02 0.06
C ASP A 346 -9.56 -19.51 -0.75
N PHE A 347 -8.36 -19.27 -0.21
CA PHE A 347 -7.10 -19.67 -0.84
C PHE A 347 -6.51 -20.95 -0.22
N SER A 348 -7.17 -22.07 -0.50
CA SER A 348 -6.77 -23.42 -0.09
C SER A 348 -5.90 -24.13 -1.15
N MET A 349 -5.21 -25.20 -0.74
CA MET A 349 -4.46 -26.09 -1.65
C MET A 349 -5.32 -26.59 -2.82
N ARG A 350 -6.59 -26.91 -2.56
CA ARG A 350 -7.54 -27.37 -3.58
C ARG A 350 -7.77 -26.31 -4.65
N ASN A 351 -7.88 -25.04 -4.26
CA ASN A 351 -8.14 -23.93 -5.17
C ASN A 351 -6.87 -23.42 -5.86
N LEU A 352 -5.70 -23.68 -5.30
CA LEU A 352 -4.41 -23.39 -5.93
C LEU A 352 -4.11 -24.37 -7.08
N ALA A 353 -4.32 -25.66 -6.84
CA ALA A 353 -3.94 -26.74 -7.74
C ALA A 353 -4.84 -26.84 -8.99
N THR A 354 -4.36 -27.61 -9.99
CA THR A 354 -5.05 -27.88 -11.26
C THR A 354 -6.34 -28.68 -11.12
N ALA A 355 -6.57 -29.35 -9.98
CA ALA A 355 -7.74 -30.21 -9.76
C ALA A 355 -8.95 -29.50 -9.13
N GLY A 356 -8.81 -28.24 -8.70
CA GLY A 356 -9.92 -27.47 -8.11
C GLY A 356 -10.87 -26.87 -9.15
N THR A 357 -12.04 -26.41 -8.72
CA THR A 357 -12.94 -25.59 -9.56
C THR A 357 -12.43 -24.15 -9.72
N LYS A 358 -11.75 -23.64 -8.69
CA LYS A 358 -11.25 -22.25 -8.61
C LYS A 358 -9.82 -22.02 -9.13
N GLN A 359 -9.01 -23.05 -9.38
CA GLN A 359 -7.72 -23.01 -10.12
C GLN A 359 -6.95 -21.66 -10.15
N TYR A 360 -6.82 -20.96 -9.01
CA TYR A 360 -6.38 -19.56 -9.00
C TYR A 360 -4.96 -19.41 -9.55
N GLY A 361 -4.10 -20.38 -9.27
CA GLY A 361 -2.74 -20.39 -9.78
C GLY A 361 -2.68 -20.37 -11.31
N LEU A 362 -3.51 -21.15 -12.00
CA LEU A 362 -3.55 -21.16 -13.46
C LEU A 362 -4.17 -19.89 -14.03
N VAL A 363 -5.23 -19.37 -13.40
CA VAL A 363 -5.87 -18.10 -13.80
C VAL A 363 -4.85 -16.97 -13.75
N PHE A 364 -4.13 -16.81 -12.64
CA PHE A 364 -3.14 -15.73 -12.49
C PHE A 364 -1.96 -15.89 -13.45
N LEU A 365 -1.51 -17.13 -13.71
CA LEU A 365 -0.48 -17.37 -14.72
C LEU A 365 -0.96 -17.09 -16.14
N LYS A 366 -2.25 -17.32 -16.45
CA LYS A 366 -2.86 -16.96 -17.73
C LYS A 366 -2.98 -15.45 -17.90
N GLN A 367 -3.32 -14.72 -16.84
CA GLN A 367 -3.27 -13.25 -16.83
C GLN A 367 -1.86 -12.72 -17.10
N ARG A 368 -0.81 -13.38 -16.58
CA ARG A 368 0.59 -13.04 -16.92
C ARG A 368 0.88 -13.21 -18.41
N GLU A 369 0.38 -14.29 -19.01
CA GLU A 369 0.53 -14.56 -20.44
C GLU A 369 -0.17 -13.49 -21.29
N MET A 370 -1.42 -13.15 -20.93
CA MET A 370 -2.20 -12.07 -21.54
C MET A 370 -1.47 -10.73 -21.44
N LYS A 371 -0.94 -10.38 -20.26
CA LYS A 371 -0.12 -9.18 -20.05
C LYS A 371 1.06 -9.12 -21.01
N LEU A 372 1.83 -10.20 -21.11
CA LEU A 372 3.04 -10.22 -21.95
C LEU A 372 2.70 -10.02 -23.42
N TRP A 373 1.57 -10.57 -23.88
CA TRP A 373 1.11 -10.34 -25.24
C TRP A 373 0.61 -8.91 -25.45
N LEU A 374 -0.22 -8.39 -24.52
CA LEU A 374 -0.75 -7.03 -24.57
C LEU A 374 0.37 -5.99 -24.60
N LEU A 375 1.37 -6.10 -23.72
CA LEU A 375 2.46 -5.12 -23.62
C LEU A 375 3.58 -5.31 -24.66
N GLY A 376 3.59 -6.44 -25.36
CA GLY A 376 4.55 -6.77 -26.42
C GLY A 376 3.89 -6.72 -27.80
N PRO A 377 3.65 -7.87 -28.46
CA PRO A 377 3.14 -7.93 -29.84
C PRO A 377 1.91 -7.07 -30.12
N PHE A 378 0.96 -7.00 -29.19
CA PHE A 378 -0.25 -6.20 -29.37
C PHE A 378 0.04 -4.69 -29.46
N LEU A 379 0.85 -4.15 -28.53
CA LEU A 379 1.29 -2.77 -28.59
C LEU A 379 2.18 -2.51 -29.81
N ASP A 380 3.09 -3.41 -30.13
CA ASP A 380 4.06 -3.21 -31.20
C ASP A 380 3.42 -3.22 -32.59
N SER A 381 2.39 -4.03 -32.79
CA SER A 381 1.66 -4.12 -34.06
C SER A 381 0.70 -2.96 -34.33
N ARG A 382 0.37 -2.14 -33.31
CA ARG A 382 -0.61 -1.04 -33.42
C ARG A 382 0.04 0.33 -33.46
N ASN A 383 -0.60 1.27 -34.17
CA ASN A 383 -0.14 2.65 -34.27
C ASN A 383 -0.52 3.50 -33.03
N ILE A 384 -0.17 3.00 -31.84
CA ILE A 384 -0.33 3.72 -30.59
C ILE A 384 0.86 4.68 -30.42
N VAL A 385 0.62 5.86 -29.85
CA VAL A 385 1.67 6.87 -29.60
C VAL A 385 2.79 6.27 -28.74
N ALA A 386 4.05 6.56 -29.11
CA ALA A 386 5.23 5.97 -28.48
C ALA A 386 5.30 6.22 -26.96
N ASP A 387 4.96 7.44 -26.52
CA ASP A 387 4.92 7.81 -25.11
C ASP A 387 3.91 6.95 -24.33
N CYS A 388 2.74 6.67 -24.92
CA CYS A 388 1.75 5.78 -24.32
C CYS A 388 2.29 4.35 -24.19
N LYS A 389 2.94 3.81 -25.24
CA LYS A 389 3.55 2.47 -25.20
C LYS A 389 4.61 2.37 -24.10
N SER A 390 5.48 3.37 -24.00
CA SER A 390 6.54 3.42 -22.99
C SER A 390 5.96 3.43 -21.57
N LYS A 391 5.00 4.32 -21.32
CA LYS A 391 4.39 4.46 -19.99
C LYS A 391 3.52 3.27 -19.60
N LEU A 392 2.80 2.64 -20.56
CA LEU A 392 2.08 1.39 -20.30
C LEU A 392 3.03 0.28 -19.84
N ARG A 393 4.20 0.16 -20.48
CA ARG A 393 5.22 -0.82 -20.09
C ARG A 393 5.83 -0.52 -18.72
N GLU A 394 6.02 0.75 -18.39
CA GLU A 394 6.50 1.20 -17.08
C GLU A 394 5.47 0.88 -15.98
N VAL A 395 4.23 1.34 -16.13
CA VAL A 395 3.14 1.17 -15.16
C VAL A 395 2.83 -0.31 -14.94
N PHE A 396 2.73 -1.09 -16.01
CA PHE A 396 2.39 -2.51 -15.93
C PHE A 396 3.61 -3.44 -15.93
N ALA A 397 4.81 -2.92 -15.64
CA ALA A 397 6.05 -3.72 -15.58
C ALA A 397 5.93 -4.85 -14.54
N SER A 398 5.39 -4.56 -13.37
CA SER A 398 5.13 -5.49 -12.28
C SER A 398 3.87 -5.07 -11.51
N ARG A 399 3.41 -5.91 -10.58
CA ARG A 399 2.28 -5.56 -9.70
C ARG A 399 2.67 -4.39 -8.79
N ASP A 400 3.91 -4.36 -8.31
CA ASP A 400 4.47 -3.28 -7.50
C ASP A 400 4.48 -1.95 -8.27
N SER A 401 4.94 -1.95 -9.54
CA SER A 401 4.89 -0.75 -10.40
C SER A 401 3.44 -0.28 -10.61
N TYR A 402 2.50 -1.21 -10.85
CA TYR A 402 1.09 -0.87 -11.01
C TYR A 402 0.52 -0.22 -9.74
N MET A 403 0.84 -0.77 -8.56
CA MET A 403 0.35 -0.21 -7.30
C MET A 403 0.97 1.16 -6.99
N LYS A 404 2.27 1.34 -7.24
CA LYS A 404 2.97 2.61 -7.00
C LYS A 404 2.68 3.72 -8.00
N LEU A 405 2.35 3.38 -9.24
CA LEU A 405 2.22 4.35 -10.34
C LEU A 405 0.77 4.57 -10.80
N LEU A 406 -0.18 3.72 -10.39
CA LEU A 406 -1.56 3.81 -10.89
C LEU A 406 -2.64 3.49 -9.85
N ARG A 407 -2.53 2.39 -9.09
CA ARG A 407 -3.57 1.95 -8.13
C ARG A 407 -2.96 1.45 -6.80
N PRO A 408 -2.66 2.34 -5.86
CA PRO A 408 -2.17 1.91 -4.56
C PRO A 408 -3.34 1.27 -3.81
N LEU A 409 -3.04 0.25 -3.02
CA LEU A 409 -4.06 -0.43 -2.22
C LEU A 409 -4.46 0.42 -0.99
N VAL A 410 -3.57 1.31 -0.54
CA VAL A 410 -3.80 2.20 0.60
C VAL A 410 -4.42 3.51 0.09
N PRO A 411 -5.62 3.92 0.56
CA PRO A 411 -6.28 5.13 0.10
C PRO A 411 -5.45 6.42 0.25
N GLU A 412 -4.66 6.53 1.32
CA GLU A 412 -3.80 7.69 1.59
C GLU A 412 -2.66 7.83 0.56
N GLU A 413 -2.16 6.71 0.04
CA GLU A 413 -1.14 6.71 -1.01
C GLU A 413 -1.75 7.13 -2.36
N ALA A 414 -3.05 6.90 -2.57
CA ALA A 414 -3.75 7.26 -3.81
C ALA A 414 -3.78 8.77 -4.06
N GLU A 415 -3.78 9.58 -3.01
CA GLU A 415 -3.77 11.04 -3.12
C GLU A 415 -2.44 11.59 -3.66
N ASN A 416 -1.37 10.80 -3.57
CA ASN A 416 -0.01 11.21 -3.93
C ASN A 416 0.46 10.69 -5.30
N ILE A 417 -0.36 9.90 -6.01
CA ILE A 417 0.02 9.36 -7.32
C ILE A 417 -0.36 10.33 -8.42
N ASP A 418 0.65 10.76 -9.18
CA ASP A 418 0.45 11.54 -10.40
C ASP A 418 -0.07 10.65 -11.54
N VAL A 419 -1.35 10.79 -11.85
CA VAL A 419 -2.01 10.22 -13.04
C VAL A 419 -2.29 11.26 -14.13
N SER A 420 -1.80 12.49 -13.98
CA SER A 420 -2.07 13.61 -14.91
C SER A 420 -1.54 13.35 -16.33
N TRP A 421 -0.59 12.43 -16.48
CA TRP A 421 -0.09 11.97 -17.78
C TRP A 421 -1.19 11.32 -18.63
N GLN A 422 -2.28 10.81 -18.06
CA GLN A 422 -3.41 10.26 -18.81
C GLN A 422 -4.21 11.34 -19.56
N ALA A 423 -4.18 12.58 -19.07
CA ALA A 423 -4.99 13.66 -19.63
C ALA A 423 -4.65 13.98 -21.09
N THR A 424 -3.38 13.80 -21.47
CA THR A 424 -2.90 14.11 -22.81
C THR A 424 -2.93 12.89 -23.74
N TRP A 425 -3.45 11.75 -23.29
CA TRP A 425 -3.45 10.53 -24.08
C TRP A 425 -4.63 10.46 -25.05
N PRO A 426 -4.42 9.92 -26.26
CA PRO A 426 -5.52 9.59 -27.16
C PRO A 426 -6.45 8.55 -26.52
N LYS A 427 -7.72 8.52 -26.97
CA LYS A 427 -8.73 7.61 -26.43
C LYS A 427 -8.29 6.15 -26.60
N SER A 428 -7.67 5.82 -27.72
CA SER A 428 -7.08 4.48 -27.95
C SER A 428 -6.08 4.09 -26.86
N GLY A 429 -5.21 4.99 -26.42
CA GLY A 429 -4.24 4.75 -25.35
C GLY A 429 -4.90 4.51 -23.99
N LEU A 430 -5.97 5.25 -23.67
CA LEU A 430 -6.75 5.07 -22.44
C LEU A 430 -7.50 3.73 -22.42
N LEU A 431 -8.08 3.33 -23.56
CA LEU A 431 -8.76 2.04 -23.68
C LEU A 431 -7.77 0.86 -23.52
N VAL A 432 -6.55 0.99 -24.06
CA VAL A 432 -5.51 -0.03 -23.88
C VAL A 432 -5.09 -0.11 -22.41
N LEU A 433 -4.95 1.03 -21.73
CA LEU A 433 -4.68 1.06 -20.29
C LEU A 433 -5.75 0.30 -19.51
N GLU A 434 -7.03 0.57 -19.81
CA GLU A 434 -8.16 -0.09 -19.15
C GLU A 434 -8.21 -1.59 -19.45
N LEU A 435 -7.93 -2.00 -20.69
CA LEU A 435 -7.86 -3.42 -21.05
C LEU A 435 -6.76 -4.16 -20.30
N VAL A 436 -5.54 -3.60 -20.23
CA VAL A 436 -4.43 -4.23 -19.48
C VAL A 436 -4.76 -4.29 -17.99
N GLU A 437 -5.32 -3.20 -17.45
CA GLU A 437 -5.74 -3.14 -16.05
C GLU A 437 -6.77 -4.23 -15.73
N THR A 438 -7.90 -4.24 -16.44
CA THR A 438 -9.01 -5.18 -16.20
C THR A 438 -8.60 -6.63 -16.42
N ALA A 439 -7.94 -6.93 -17.55
CA ALA A 439 -7.62 -8.29 -17.93
C ALA A 439 -6.52 -8.92 -17.05
N CYS A 440 -5.56 -8.12 -16.57
CA CYS A 440 -4.33 -8.64 -15.98
C CYS A 440 -4.03 -8.15 -14.56
N PHE A 441 -4.49 -6.96 -14.17
CA PHE A 441 -4.09 -6.30 -12.92
C PHE A 441 -5.24 -6.05 -11.95
N SER A 442 -6.49 -6.20 -12.38
CA SER A 442 -7.64 -6.05 -11.51
C SER A 442 -7.55 -6.98 -10.29
N VAL A 443 -8.03 -6.49 -9.16
CA VAL A 443 -8.27 -7.31 -7.97
C VAL A 443 -9.68 -7.93 -8.01
N ASP A 444 -10.58 -7.35 -8.80
CA ASP A 444 -11.94 -7.85 -8.98
C ASP A 444 -11.95 -9.14 -9.81
N ALA A 445 -12.83 -10.07 -9.44
CA ALA A 445 -12.94 -11.40 -10.05
C ALA A 445 -13.82 -11.43 -11.33
N THR A 446 -14.08 -10.28 -11.97
CA THR A 446 -15.13 -10.13 -12.99
C THR A 446 -14.95 -11.05 -14.19
N ASP A 447 -13.72 -11.19 -14.67
CA ASP A 447 -13.45 -11.89 -15.94
C ASP A 447 -12.79 -13.26 -15.75
N GLU A 448 -12.72 -13.76 -14.50
CA GLU A 448 -12.09 -15.04 -14.20
C GLU A 448 -12.83 -16.22 -14.83
N SER A 449 -14.16 -16.15 -14.93
CA SER A 449 -14.98 -17.20 -15.54
C SER A 449 -14.59 -17.43 -17.01
N THR A 450 -14.39 -16.34 -17.76
CA THR A 450 -13.88 -16.37 -19.14
C THR A 450 -12.47 -16.95 -19.21
N ILE A 451 -11.58 -16.53 -18.29
CA ILE A 451 -10.21 -17.06 -18.25
C ILE A 451 -10.19 -18.57 -17.99
N ARG A 452 -11.03 -19.05 -17.05
CA ARG A 452 -11.20 -20.48 -16.76
C ARG A 452 -11.69 -21.26 -17.96
N LEU A 453 -12.65 -20.72 -18.71
CA LEU A 453 -13.15 -21.34 -19.93
C LEU A 453 -12.03 -21.48 -20.97
N GLY A 454 -11.21 -20.43 -21.17
CA GLY A 454 -10.05 -20.50 -22.05
C GLY A 454 -9.02 -21.54 -21.59
N ILE A 455 -8.74 -21.64 -20.28
CA ILE A 455 -7.87 -22.68 -19.72
C ILE A 455 -8.42 -24.08 -20.01
N LYS A 456 -9.71 -24.31 -19.79
CA LYS A 456 -10.38 -25.60 -20.08
C LYS A 456 -10.28 -25.97 -21.57
N ASN A 457 -10.35 -24.97 -22.45
CA ASN A 457 -10.24 -25.13 -23.89
C ASN A 457 -8.79 -25.10 -24.41
N ALA A 458 -7.79 -25.15 -23.51
CA ALA A 458 -6.36 -25.12 -23.83
C ALA A 458 -5.93 -23.89 -24.67
N LYS A 459 -6.61 -22.75 -24.51
CA LYS A 459 -6.33 -21.51 -25.23
C LYS A 459 -5.10 -20.79 -24.67
N SER A 460 -4.29 -20.25 -25.57
CA SER A 460 -3.23 -19.29 -25.26
C SER A 460 -3.83 -17.98 -24.75
N GLY A 461 -3.00 -17.16 -24.09
CA GLY A 461 -3.40 -15.83 -23.63
C GLY A 461 -3.82 -14.92 -24.79
N GLN A 462 -3.17 -15.07 -25.95
CA GLN A 462 -3.54 -14.36 -27.17
C GLN A 462 -4.93 -14.78 -27.67
N GLU A 463 -5.17 -16.07 -27.89
CA GLU A 463 -6.48 -16.54 -28.38
C GLU A 463 -7.60 -16.15 -27.42
N LEU A 464 -7.34 -16.14 -26.11
CA LEU A 464 -8.31 -15.73 -25.11
C LEU A 464 -8.71 -14.26 -25.28
N LEU A 465 -7.73 -13.39 -25.51
CA LEU A 465 -7.96 -11.96 -25.77
C LEU A 465 -8.67 -11.71 -27.11
N GLU A 466 -8.34 -12.47 -28.15
CA GLU A 466 -8.87 -12.28 -29.51
C GLU A 466 -10.24 -12.93 -29.75
N GLU A 467 -10.55 -14.05 -29.09
CA GLU A 467 -11.75 -14.85 -29.36
C GLU A 467 -12.88 -14.63 -28.35
N TYR A 468 -12.58 -14.24 -27.09
CA TYR A 468 -13.55 -14.24 -25.99
C TYR A 468 -13.94 -12.84 -25.52
N SER A 469 -15.23 -12.66 -25.24
CA SER A 469 -15.78 -11.47 -24.57
C SER A 469 -15.47 -11.51 -23.06
N PRO A 470 -15.16 -10.38 -22.40
CA PRO A 470 -15.23 -9.00 -22.93
C PRO A 470 -13.97 -8.53 -23.66
N PHE A 471 -12.88 -9.28 -23.62
CA PHE A 471 -11.58 -8.83 -24.14
C PHE A 471 -11.58 -8.54 -25.64
N LYS A 472 -12.21 -9.41 -26.43
CA LYS A 472 -12.38 -9.23 -27.87
C LYS A 472 -13.10 -7.93 -28.20
N ASP A 473 -14.16 -7.62 -27.45
CA ASP A 473 -14.98 -6.43 -27.68
C ASP A 473 -14.18 -5.16 -27.39
N ALA A 474 -13.37 -5.17 -26.32
CA ALA A 474 -12.46 -4.09 -26.00
C ALA A 474 -11.36 -3.89 -27.07
N ILE A 475 -10.79 -4.97 -27.61
CA ILE A 475 -9.81 -4.89 -28.71
C ILE A 475 -10.44 -4.28 -29.96
N LEU A 476 -11.68 -4.66 -30.30
CA LEU A 476 -12.40 -4.08 -31.43
C LEU A 476 -12.70 -2.59 -31.23
N GLU A 477 -13.02 -2.17 -30.01
CA GLU A 477 -13.21 -0.75 -29.68
C GLU A 477 -11.89 0.04 -29.83
N ILE A 478 -10.78 -0.51 -29.35
CA ILE A 478 -9.43 0.08 -29.52
C ILE A 478 -9.12 0.25 -31.01
N ASP A 479 -9.31 -0.80 -31.81
CA ASP A 479 -9.00 -0.77 -33.24
C ASP A 479 -9.91 0.20 -34.01
N THR A 480 -11.15 0.41 -33.54
CA THR A 480 -12.07 1.42 -34.08
C THR A 480 -11.59 2.83 -33.75
N CYS A 481 -11.22 3.10 -32.49
CA CYS A 481 -10.68 4.40 -32.07
C CYS A 481 -9.38 4.75 -32.81
N LEU A 482 -8.47 3.79 -33.00
CA LEU A 482 -7.23 4.00 -33.75
C LEU A 482 -7.49 4.42 -35.21
N LYS A 483 -8.50 3.83 -35.86
CA LYS A 483 -8.89 4.21 -37.23
C LYS A 483 -9.45 5.63 -37.28
N GLU A 484 -10.27 6.01 -36.30
CA GLU A 484 -10.83 7.36 -36.19
C GLU A 484 -9.75 8.42 -35.93
N GLU A 485 -8.82 8.14 -35.02
CA GLU A 485 -7.68 9.02 -34.70
C GLU A 485 -6.75 9.20 -35.90
N LEU A 486 -6.41 8.11 -36.61
CA LEU A 486 -5.63 8.17 -37.85
C LEU A 486 -6.32 8.99 -38.94
N LYS A 487 -7.65 8.85 -39.07
CA LYS A 487 -8.44 9.64 -40.02
C LYS A 487 -8.38 11.13 -39.67
N ALA A 488 -8.58 11.48 -38.39
CA ALA A 488 -8.54 12.87 -37.93
C ALA A 488 -7.18 13.55 -38.20
N ILE A 489 -6.07 12.83 -38.01
CA ILE A 489 -4.72 13.34 -38.31
C ILE A 489 -4.55 13.61 -39.82
N ASN A 490 -4.99 12.67 -40.66
CA ASN A 490 -4.92 12.82 -42.10
C ASN A 490 -5.81 13.95 -42.63
N ASP A 491 -6.98 14.15 -42.02
CA ASP A 491 -7.91 15.23 -42.38
C ASP A 491 -7.36 16.60 -41.93
N ALA A 492 -6.73 16.68 -40.75
CA ALA A 492 -6.06 17.89 -40.27
C ALA A 492 -4.84 18.29 -41.11
N GLY A 493 -4.11 17.31 -41.67
CA GLY A 493 -3.00 17.55 -42.59
C GLY A 493 -3.43 18.06 -43.97
N LYS A 494 -4.68 17.81 -44.37
CA LYS A 494 -5.24 18.29 -45.65
C LYS A 494 -5.84 19.70 -45.57
N SER A 495 -6.10 20.22 -44.37
CA SER A 495 -6.66 21.56 -44.16
C SER A 495 -5.64 22.72 -44.21
N GLN A 496 -4.44 22.51 -44.76
CA GLN A 496 -3.41 23.55 -44.96
C GLN A 496 -3.23 24.02 -46.41
N ASP A 497 -4.09 23.64 -47.35
CA ASP A 497 -4.15 24.25 -48.69
C ASP A 497 -5.40 25.15 -48.82
N PRO A 498 -5.29 26.39 -49.33
CA PRO A 498 -6.43 27.24 -49.60
C PRO A 498 -6.91 27.04 -51.05
N ASP A 499 -8.13 26.52 -51.23
CA ASP A 499 -9.15 27.23 -52.00
C ASP A 499 -10.54 26.59 -51.81
N PRO A 500 -11.62 27.39 -51.71
CA PRO A 500 -12.97 26.89 -51.57
C PRO A 500 -13.70 26.86 -52.92
N GLU A 501 -14.51 25.82 -53.16
CA GLU A 501 -15.74 25.98 -53.94
C GLU A 501 -16.86 25.06 -53.43
N PRO A 502 -18.13 25.45 -53.66
CA PRO A 502 -19.21 25.21 -52.71
C PRO A 502 -20.17 24.08 -53.12
N ASP A 503 -20.92 23.65 -52.11
CA ASP A 503 -22.28 23.08 -52.18
C ASP A 503 -22.52 21.89 -53.11
N GLN A 504 -22.70 20.71 -52.53
CA GLN A 504 -23.87 19.87 -52.84
C GLN A 504 -24.43 19.19 -51.59
N ALA A 505 -25.74 19.37 -51.44
CA ALA A 505 -26.62 18.82 -50.43
C ALA A 505 -26.81 17.29 -50.53
N GLN A 506 -27.47 16.76 -49.49
CA GLN A 506 -28.09 15.42 -49.35
C GLN A 506 -27.15 14.36 -48.76
N LYS A 507 -27.52 13.54 -47.77
CA LYS A 507 -28.83 13.01 -47.35
C LYS A 507 -28.67 12.48 -45.91
N ILE A 508 -29.64 12.77 -45.05
CA ILE A 508 -29.85 12.06 -43.79
C ILE A 508 -30.62 10.77 -44.11
N PRO A 509 -30.17 9.60 -43.62
CA PRO A 509 -31.09 8.55 -43.26
C PRO A 509 -31.00 8.28 -41.75
N ASN A 510 -32.09 8.57 -41.05
CA ASN A 510 -32.48 7.76 -39.89
C ASN A 510 -33.10 6.48 -40.46
N PRO A 511 -32.89 5.29 -39.85
CA PRO A 511 -33.82 4.93 -38.77
C PRO A 511 -33.25 4.02 -37.66
N SER A 512 -33.75 4.25 -36.45
CA SER A 512 -34.40 3.27 -35.56
C SER A 512 -34.01 1.79 -35.69
N GLY A 513 -33.41 1.23 -34.64
CA GLY A 513 -33.32 -0.21 -34.39
C GLY A 513 -33.33 -0.50 -32.89
N ALA A 514 -34.43 -1.09 -32.43
CA ALA A 514 -34.74 -1.37 -31.04
C ALA A 514 -33.73 -2.30 -30.34
N ALA A 515 -33.44 -1.99 -29.08
CA ALA A 515 -32.71 -2.87 -28.17
C ALA A 515 -33.57 -4.10 -27.81
N PRO A 516 -33.05 -5.34 -27.90
CA PRO A 516 -33.70 -6.48 -27.29
C PRO A 516 -33.38 -6.52 -25.79
N SER A 517 -34.45 -6.38 -25.01
CA SER A 517 -34.59 -6.76 -23.60
C SER A 517 -33.98 -8.14 -23.34
N ARG A 518 -32.93 -8.21 -22.51
CA ARG A 518 -32.51 -9.45 -21.85
C ARG A 518 -33.27 -9.59 -20.53
N THR A 519 -34.19 -10.53 -20.52
CA THR A 519 -34.79 -11.10 -19.32
C THR A 519 -33.77 -11.93 -18.55
N SER A 520 -34.00 -11.97 -17.24
CA SER A 520 -33.17 -12.40 -16.12
C SER A 520 -33.02 -13.92 -15.95
N ASP A 521 -32.22 -14.25 -14.92
CA ASP A 521 -32.14 -15.50 -14.15
C ASP A 521 -31.09 -16.50 -14.71
N THR A 522 -30.07 -16.97 -13.99
CA THR A 522 -29.81 -17.17 -12.55
C THR A 522 -28.29 -17.30 -12.32
N ASP A 523 -27.77 -16.68 -11.25
CA ASP A 523 -26.76 -17.20 -10.29
C ASP A 523 -26.08 -16.04 -9.54
N GLU A 524 -26.86 -15.34 -8.73
CA GLU A 524 -26.33 -14.54 -7.62
C GLU A 524 -26.08 -15.48 -6.43
N ALA A 525 -24.82 -15.88 -6.25
CA ALA A 525 -24.36 -16.50 -5.02
C ALA A 525 -23.06 -15.81 -4.56
N MET A 526 -23.25 -14.87 -3.64
CA MET A 526 -22.31 -14.37 -2.64
C MET A 526 -21.00 -13.74 -3.13
N ALA A 527 -21.09 -12.47 -3.53
CA ALA A 527 -20.01 -11.51 -3.39
C ALA A 527 -20.46 -10.41 -2.42
N GLU A 528 -20.39 -10.68 -1.12
CA GLU A 528 -20.33 -9.61 -0.13
C GLU A 528 -18.96 -8.94 -0.26
N GLY A 529 -18.92 -7.62 -0.43
CA GLY A 529 -17.68 -6.85 -0.32
C GLY A 529 -17.40 -5.81 -1.41
N THR A 530 -18.36 -4.98 -1.79
CA THR A 530 -18.23 -3.51 -1.95
C THR A 530 -19.51 -2.97 -2.59
N ASP A 531 -20.10 -1.98 -1.94
CA ASP A 531 -21.29 -1.28 -2.39
C ASP A 531 -21.12 -0.74 -3.84
N PRO A 532 -22.08 -0.97 -4.76
CA PRO A 532 -22.04 -0.45 -6.13
C PRO A 532 -21.82 1.07 -6.21
N GLU A 533 -22.30 1.83 -5.22
CA GLU A 533 -22.10 3.27 -5.15
C GLU A 533 -20.63 3.61 -4.84
N SER A 534 -19.98 2.86 -3.97
CA SER A 534 -18.53 2.95 -3.71
C SER A 534 -17.69 2.69 -4.97
N LYS A 535 -18.09 1.74 -5.83
CA LYS A 535 -17.42 1.50 -7.13
C LYS A 535 -17.59 2.66 -8.09
N ARG A 536 -18.79 3.24 -8.16
CA ARG A 536 -19.06 4.45 -8.97
C ARG A 536 -18.29 5.66 -8.45
N LEU A 537 -18.18 5.82 -7.13
CA LEU A 537 -17.44 6.91 -6.51
C LEU A 537 -15.93 6.77 -6.74
N ALA A 538 -15.38 5.55 -6.64
CA ALA A 538 -13.99 5.27 -6.98
C ALA A 538 -13.71 5.56 -8.46
N HIS A 539 -14.63 5.17 -9.36
CA HIS A 539 -14.56 5.50 -10.79
C HIS A 539 -14.65 7.01 -11.05
N ALA A 540 -15.53 7.73 -10.36
CA ALA A 540 -15.64 9.18 -10.46
C ALA A 540 -14.37 9.87 -9.94
N LYS A 541 -13.84 9.45 -8.79
CA LYS A 541 -12.55 9.93 -8.25
C LYS A 541 -11.40 9.65 -9.23
N ARG A 542 -11.39 8.48 -9.88
CA ARG A 542 -10.44 8.10 -10.93
C ARG A 542 -10.50 9.06 -12.13
N ILE A 543 -11.69 9.33 -12.65
CA ILE A 543 -11.85 10.28 -13.76
C ILE A 543 -11.42 11.68 -13.30
N MET A 544 -11.84 12.11 -12.11
CA MET A 544 -11.46 13.41 -11.58
C MET A 544 -9.95 13.54 -11.42
N SER A 545 -9.24 12.57 -10.84
CA SER A 545 -7.78 12.66 -10.65
C SER A 545 -6.99 12.70 -11.95
N SER A 546 -7.51 12.13 -13.04
CA SER A 546 -6.89 12.24 -14.37
C SER A 546 -7.04 13.63 -14.99
N TYR A 547 -8.05 14.41 -14.60
CA TYR A 547 -8.35 15.73 -15.20
C TYR A 547 -8.21 16.92 -14.22
N LEU A 548 -8.06 16.65 -12.93
CA LEU A 548 -8.07 17.64 -11.87
C LEU A 548 -6.90 17.37 -10.92
N VAL A 549 -6.01 18.37 -10.85
CA VAL A 549 -4.93 18.43 -9.87
C VAL A 549 -5.26 19.52 -8.86
N LEU A 550 -5.12 19.20 -7.58
CA LEU A 550 -5.28 20.15 -6.48
C LEU A 550 -3.90 20.50 -5.93
N GLU A 551 -3.53 21.77 -6.04
CA GLU A 551 -2.32 22.32 -5.44
C GLU A 551 -2.70 23.35 -4.38
N SER A 552 -2.23 23.16 -3.15
CA SER A 552 -2.51 24.10 -2.06
C SER A 552 -1.63 25.35 -2.18
N GLU A 553 -2.26 26.51 -2.12
CA GLU A 553 -1.55 27.78 -1.98
C GLU A 553 -1.42 28.09 -0.48
N ASP A 554 -0.20 27.98 0.03
CA ASP A 554 0.12 28.41 1.39
C ASP A 554 0.62 29.86 1.34
N ASP A 555 0.19 30.70 2.29
CA ASP A 555 0.54 32.14 2.39
C ASP A 555 2.05 32.42 2.31
N LYS A 556 2.90 31.41 2.61
CA LYS A 556 4.37 31.49 2.61
C LYS A 556 5.04 31.11 1.28
N LYS A 557 4.35 30.49 0.32
CA LYS A 557 4.97 30.10 -0.96
C LYS A 557 5.35 31.36 -1.77
N THR A 558 6.43 31.36 -2.53
CA THR A 558 6.69 32.42 -3.53
C THR A 558 5.99 32.05 -4.85
N SER A 559 5.84 32.98 -5.79
CA SER A 559 5.34 32.66 -7.15
C SER A 559 6.21 31.60 -7.84
N GLY A 560 7.53 31.64 -7.63
CA GLY A 560 8.47 30.62 -8.11
C GLY A 560 8.26 29.24 -7.46
N ALA A 561 8.00 29.17 -6.15
CA ALA A 561 7.73 27.90 -5.47
C ALA A 561 6.40 27.28 -5.94
N LEU A 562 5.36 28.09 -6.11
CA LEU A 562 4.08 27.64 -6.66
C LEU A 562 4.24 27.19 -8.13
N ALA A 563 5.03 27.91 -8.94
CA ALA A 563 5.34 27.51 -10.31
C ALA A 563 6.07 26.16 -10.37
N ALA A 564 7.02 25.91 -9.47
CA ALA A 564 7.74 24.64 -9.40
C ALA A 564 6.81 23.47 -9.00
N ALA A 565 5.84 23.71 -8.11
CA ALA A 565 4.81 22.73 -7.79
C ALA A 565 3.91 22.44 -8.99
N LEU A 566 3.37 23.49 -9.64
CA LEU A 566 2.53 23.38 -10.83
C LEU A 566 3.25 22.69 -12.01
N LYS A 567 4.55 22.93 -12.19
CA LYS A 567 5.37 22.27 -13.23
C LYS A 567 5.43 20.75 -13.11
N LYS A 568 5.14 20.18 -11.94
CA LYS A 568 5.12 18.72 -11.78
C LYS A 568 3.99 18.08 -12.59
N HIS A 569 2.91 18.82 -12.83
CA HIS A 569 1.67 18.29 -13.40
C HIS A 569 1.61 18.47 -14.91
N LYS A 570 1.39 17.39 -15.65
CA LYS A 570 1.31 17.41 -17.11
C LYS A 570 0.13 18.23 -17.64
N LEU A 571 -0.97 18.29 -16.88
CA LEU A 571 -2.12 19.17 -17.16
C LEU A 571 -1.73 20.65 -17.28
N VAL A 572 -0.73 21.09 -16.52
CA VAL A 572 -0.24 22.47 -16.61
C VAL A 572 0.62 22.66 -17.85
N GLN A 573 1.34 21.63 -18.31
CA GLN A 573 2.29 21.72 -19.43
C GLN A 573 1.66 21.59 -20.83
N VAL A 574 0.33 21.47 -20.95
CA VAL A 574 -0.33 21.22 -22.25
C VAL A 574 -0.13 22.38 -23.22
N ASP A 575 0.50 22.08 -24.36
CA ASP A 575 0.83 23.01 -25.44
C ASP A 575 -0.42 23.40 -26.26
N THR A 576 -0.54 24.69 -26.56
CA THR A 576 -1.67 25.33 -27.26
C THR A 576 -1.89 24.82 -28.69
N ALA A 577 -0.93 24.10 -29.27
CA ALA A 577 -1.02 23.56 -30.63
C ALA A 577 -1.90 22.29 -30.73
N SER A 578 -2.20 21.62 -29.61
CA SER A 578 -3.06 20.43 -29.60
C SER A 578 -4.50 20.81 -29.21
N MET A 579 -5.49 20.20 -29.87
CA MET A 579 -6.94 20.44 -29.70
C MET A 579 -7.50 20.23 -28.27
N SER A 580 -6.65 19.92 -27.27
CA SER A 580 -7.02 19.64 -25.88
C SER A 580 -6.55 20.70 -24.85
N GLY A 581 -5.90 21.79 -25.28
CA GLY A 581 -5.20 22.74 -24.39
C GLY A 581 -6.03 23.84 -23.70
N ASN A 582 -7.33 23.66 -23.44
CA ASN A 582 -8.15 24.72 -22.82
C ASN A 582 -7.94 24.80 -21.30
N LEU A 583 -7.21 25.82 -20.83
CA LEU A 583 -7.09 26.12 -19.40
C LEU A 583 -8.31 26.93 -18.93
N ILE A 584 -9.09 26.41 -17.98
CA ILE A 584 -10.17 27.15 -17.32
C ILE A 584 -9.77 27.40 -15.87
N ILE A 585 -9.52 28.66 -15.51
CA ILE A 585 -9.29 29.05 -14.11
C ILE A 585 -10.63 29.47 -13.52
N VAL A 586 -11.22 28.63 -12.66
CA VAL A 586 -12.48 28.94 -11.96
C VAL A 586 -12.20 29.45 -10.56
N MET A 587 -12.76 30.60 -10.21
CA MET A 587 -12.66 31.17 -8.87
C MET A 587 -14.06 31.39 -8.28
N ASP A 588 -14.37 30.69 -7.18
CA ASP A 588 -15.58 30.96 -6.38
C ASP A 588 -15.27 31.98 -5.28
N VAL A 589 -15.71 33.22 -5.51
CA VAL A 589 -15.52 34.33 -4.58
C VAL A 589 -16.43 34.22 -3.34
N ASN A 590 -17.43 33.33 -3.34
CA ASN A 590 -18.36 33.15 -2.22
C ASN A 590 -17.89 32.11 -1.19
N GLY A 591 -17.18 31.07 -1.62
CA GLY A 591 -16.73 29.97 -0.75
C GLY A 591 -15.44 30.26 0.05
N TRP A 592 -14.76 31.38 -0.23
CA TRP A 592 -13.46 31.70 0.34
C TRP A 592 -13.59 32.75 1.47
N GLY A 593 -13.54 32.29 2.73
CA GLY A 593 -13.61 33.08 3.97
C GLY A 593 -14.88 32.84 4.81
N GLU A 594 -14.73 32.65 6.13
CA GLU A 594 -15.83 32.36 7.07
C GLU A 594 -16.95 33.43 7.05
N ALA A 595 -18.20 32.97 7.00
CA ALA A 595 -19.37 33.79 6.72
C ALA A 595 -20.13 34.23 7.99
N ILE A 596 -19.84 35.42 8.50
CA ILE A 596 -20.59 36.03 9.63
C ILE A 596 -21.33 37.34 9.22
N THR A 597 -21.09 37.92 8.03
CA THR A 597 -21.64 39.25 7.65
C THR A 597 -22.49 39.29 6.37
N ALA A 598 -23.38 40.28 6.31
CA ALA A 598 -24.39 40.43 5.27
C ALA A 598 -23.79 40.73 3.87
N PRO A 599 -24.32 40.14 2.78
CA PRO A 599 -23.78 40.23 1.41
C PRO A 599 -23.50 41.64 0.85
N HIS A 600 -24.20 42.66 1.35
CA HIS A 600 -24.18 44.01 0.80
C HIS A 600 -23.09 44.92 1.37
N ILE A 601 -22.36 44.48 2.42
CA ILE A 601 -21.30 45.24 3.11
C ILE A 601 -19.90 44.63 2.88
N ARG A 602 -19.83 43.55 2.08
CA ARG A 602 -18.61 42.77 1.84
C ARG A 602 -17.66 43.50 0.90
N ARG A 603 -16.36 43.54 1.23
CA ARG A 603 -15.28 43.79 0.26
C ARG A 603 -14.92 42.47 -0.42
N PRO A 604 -14.41 42.46 -1.66
CA PRO A 604 -13.89 41.23 -2.27
C PRO A 604 -12.84 40.62 -1.33
N PRO A 605 -12.96 39.33 -0.96
CA PRO A 605 -12.07 38.71 0.03
C PRO A 605 -10.63 38.52 -0.48
N ILE A 606 -10.39 38.61 -1.79
CA ILE A 606 -9.10 38.28 -2.39
C ILE A 606 -8.23 39.52 -2.57
N GLN A 607 -7.01 39.48 -2.02
CA GLN A 607 -5.99 40.51 -2.23
C GLN A 607 -5.34 40.40 -3.61
N GLN A 608 -4.99 41.54 -4.21
CA GLN A 608 -4.39 41.59 -5.54
C GLN A 608 -3.03 40.89 -5.65
N SER A 609 -2.28 40.92 -4.56
CA SER A 609 -1.00 40.23 -4.41
C SER A 609 -1.14 38.72 -4.68
N ILE A 610 -2.18 38.09 -4.13
CA ILE A 610 -2.42 36.64 -4.26
C ILE A 610 -2.74 36.28 -5.71
N LEU A 611 -3.63 37.02 -6.37
CA LEU A 611 -3.96 36.76 -7.77
C LEU A 611 -2.77 36.98 -8.70
N ASN A 612 -2.03 38.07 -8.53
CA ASN A 612 -0.81 38.31 -9.31
C ASN A 612 0.19 37.16 -9.13
N LYS A 613 0.35 36.65 -7.90
CA LYS A 613 1.22 35.51 -7.58
C LYS A 613 0.75 34.22 -8.28
N ILE A 614 -0.55 33.92 -8.26
CA ILE A 614 -1.11 32.73 -8.93
C ILE A 614 -0.91 32.81 -10.45
N PHE A 615 -1.27 33.94 -11.07
CA PHE A 615 -1.10 34.11 -12.52
C PHE A 615 0.37 34.11 -12.95
N GLU A 616 1.25 34.72 -12.15
CA GLU A 616 2.70 34.66 -12.37
C GLU A 616 3.23 33.22 -12.27
N ALA A 617 2.77 32.46 -11.27
CA ALA A 617 3.16 31.06 -11.11
C ALA A 617 2.71 30.19 -12.30
N ILE A 618 1.48 30.38 -12.79
CA ILE A 618 0.94 29.67 -13.96
C ILE A 618 1.75 30.03 -15.21
N GLY A 619 2.03 31.31 -15.43
CA GLY A 619 2.86 31.77 -16.56
C GLY A 619 4.26 31.16 -16.52
N LEU A 620 4.92 31.19 -15.36
CA LEU A 620 6.23 30.57 -15.14
C LEU A 620 6.20 29.05 -15.35
N ALA A 621 5.12 28.38 -14.93
CA ALA A 621 4.97 26.95 -15.09
C ALA A 621 4.81 26.52 -16.55
N ARG A 622 4.02 27.27 -17.32
CA ARG A 622 3.68 26.97 -18.72
C ARG A 622 4.72 27.46 -19.72
N ARG A 623 5.07 28.74 -19.62
CA ARG A 623 5.84 29.46 -20.64
C ARG A 623 7.30 29.71 -20.24
N GLY A 624 7.65 29.36 -19.00
CA GLY A 624 8.97 29.68 -18.44
C GLY A 624 9.19 31.18 -18.20
N ALA A 625 8.16 32.01 -18.39
CA ALA A 625 8.21 33.46 -18.26
C ALA A 625 7.07 33.97 -17.36
N SER A 626 7.35 35.00 -16.55
CA SER A 626 6.38 35.64 -15.65
C SER A 626 5.40 36.56 -16.38
N ASP A 627 5.48 36.69 -17.71
CA ASP A 627 4.59 37.54 -18.49
C ASP A 627 3.23 36.85 -18.71
N TRP A 628 2.40 36.86 -17.66
CA TRP A 628 1.02 36.39 -17.71
C TRP A 628 0.06 37.44 -18.30
N LYS A 629 0.53 38.67 -18.54
CA LYS A 629 -0.29 39.77 -19.09
C LYS A 629 -0.57 39.62 -20.58
N THR A 630 0.01 38.61 -21.22
CA THR A 630 -0.27 38.18 -22.58
C THR A 630 -0.97 36.82 -22.54
N MET A 631 -2.05 36.64 -23.30
CA MET A 631 -2.75 35.36 -23.46
C MET A 631 -2.36 34.76 -24.80
N ALA A 632 -2.07 33.47 -24.84
CA ALA A 632 -1.82 32.77 -26.10
C ALA A 632 -3.15 32.41 -26.79
N PRO A 633 -3.17 32.27 -28.13
CA PRO A 633 -4.34 31.72 -28.84
C PRO A 633 -4.75 30.37 -28.24
N GLY A 634 -6.04 30.22 -27.88
CA GLY A 634 -6.59 29.04 -27.21
C GLY A 634 -6.76 29.17 -25.70
N GLU A 635 -6.15 30.16 -25.04
CA GLU A 635 -6.31 30.36 -23.59
C GLU A 635 -7.59 31.15 -23.26
N ILE A 636 -8.34 30.71 -22.23
CA ILE A 636 -9.58 31.39 -21.78
C ILE A 636 -9.60 31.49 -20.25
N VAL A 637 -9.63 32.69 -19.69
CA VAL A 637 -9.79 32.91 -18.25
C VAL A 637 -11.26 33.17 -17.93
N VAL A 638 -11.85 32.40 -17.01
CA VAL A 638 -13.29 32.48 -16.66
C VAL A 638 -13.50 32.84 -15.19
N CYS A 639 -13.94 34.06 -14.90
CA CYS A 639 -14.29 34.46 -13.54
C CYS A 639 -15.81 34.34 -13.29
N LEU A 640 -16.21 33.52 -12.31
CA LEU A 640 -17.58 33.43 -11.83
C LEU A 640 -17.81 34.45 -10.71
N ASN A 641 -18.74 35.36 -10.94
CA ASN A 641 -19.15 36.40 -10.00
C ASN A 641 -20.52 36.07 -9.41
N GLY A 642 -20.53 35.76 -8.11
CA GLY A 642 -21.69 35.41 -7.30
C GLY A 642 -22.72 36.53 -7.09
N GLY A 643 -22.58 37.68 -7.74
CA GLY A 643 -23.68 38.62 -7.94
C GLY A 643 -23.52 40.01 -7.34
N ARG A 644 -22.39 40.35 -6.73
CA ARG A 644 -21.95 41.74 -6.51
C ARG A 644 -20.44 41.80 -6.31
N SER A 645 -19.70 42.07 -7.37
CA SER A 645 -18.31 42.49 -7.23
C SER A 645 -18.01 43.72 -8.10
N ASN A 646 -17.10 44.54 -7.61
CA ASN A 646 -16.45 45.57 -8.39
C ASN A 646 -15.47 44.87 -9.35
N ASN A 647 -15.98 44.34 -10.47
CA ASN A 647 -15.21 43.59 -11.47
C ASN A 647 -14.07 44.38 -12.10
N SER A 648 -14.02 45.71 -11.88
CA SER A 648 -12.87 46.54 -12.25
C SER A 648 -11.56 45.98 -11.71
N PHE A 649 -11.59 45.20 -10.63
CA PHE A 649 -10.43 44.54 -10.08
C PHE A 649 -9.77 43.54 -11.07
N MET A 650 -10.53 42.56 -11.57
CA MET A 650 -10.02 41.60 -12.58
C MET A 650 -9.79 42.28 -13.93
N SER A 651 -10.63 43.24 -14.31
CA SER A 651 -10.43 43.99 -15.54
C SER A 651 -9.17 44.86 -15.51
N LYS A 652 -8.77 45.40 -14.34
CA LYS A 652 -7.48 46.08 -14.17
C LYS A 652 -6.30 45.12 -14.29
N LEU A 653 -6.48 43.85 -13.91
CA LEU A 653 -5.46 42.81 -14.02
C LEU A 653 -5.12 42.55 -15.50
N PHE A 654 -6.14 42.44 -16.37
CA PHE A 654 -5.97 42.25 -17.82
C PHE A 654 -5.92 43.56 -18.64
N GLY A 655 -6.11 44.72 -18.01
CA GLY A 655 -6.20 46.00 -18.72
C GLY A 655 -7.42 46.16 -19.64
N VAL A 656 -8.36 45.21 -19.61
CA VAL A 656 -9.55 45.13 -20.48
C VAL A 656 -10.74 44.59 -19.66
N GLY A 657 -11.92 45.23 -19.80
CA GLY A 657 -13.17 44.79 -19.16
C GLY A 657 -13.93 45.90 -18.40
N PRO A 658 -14.98 45.54 -17.63
CA PRO A 658 -15.84 46.50 -16.94
C PRO A 658 -15.07 47.45 -16.02
N GLY A 659 -15.28 48.76 -16.18
CA GLY A 659 -14.66 49.77 -15.33
C GLY A 659 -13.21 50.13 -15.69
N VAL A 660 -12.66 49.59 -16.79
CA VAL A 660 -11.42 50.08 -17.40
C VAL A 660 -11.79 51.06 -18.53
N GLY A 661 -11.31 52.30 -18.44
CA GLY A 661 -11.58 53.31 -19.46
C GLY A 661 -10.97 52.94 -20.81
N ARG A 662 -11.64 53.29 -21.92
CA ARG A 662 -11.22 53.00 -23.31
C ARG A 662 -9.78 53.44 -23.63
N SER A 663 -9.23 54.42 -22.92
CA SER A 663 -7.87 54.93 -23.13
C SER A 663 -6.75 54.08 -22.50
N LYS A 664 -7.08 53.02 -21.76
CA LYS A 664 -6.10 52.17 -21.05
C LYS A 664 -5.92 50.76 -21.63
N SER A 665 -6.55 50.42 -22.77
CA SER A 665 -6.29 49.15 -23.47
C SER A 665 -4.86 49.16 -24.05
N ARG A 666 -3.89 48.88 -23.19
CA ARG A 666 -2.47 48.79 -23.55
C ARG A 666 -2.26 47.53 -24.40
N GLY A 667 -2.24 47.67 -25.72
CA GLY A 667 -1.51 46.80 -26.66
C GLY A 667 -1.75 45.29 -26.62
N SER A 668 -2.69 44.77 -25.84
CA SER A 668 -2.98 43.35 -25.73
C SER A 668 -4.09 42.96 -26.69
N ASN A 669 -3.90 41.92 -27.50
CA ASN A 669 -4.95 41.25 -28.30
C ASN A 669 -6.02 40.54 -27.44
N ILE A 670 -6.10 40.86 -26.14
CA ILE A 670 -7.02 40.24 -25.21
C ILE A 670 -8.41 40.86 -25.37
N MET A 671 -9.37 40.02 -25.74
CA MET A 671 -10.79 40.31 -25.76
C MET A 671 -11.45 39.86 -24.45
N TRP A 672 -12.63 40.39 -24.16
CA TRP A 672 -13.42 39.95 -23.02
C TRP A 672 -14.90 39.81 -23.36
N ARG A 673 -15.60 38.94 -22.63
CA ARG A 673 -17.06 38.75 -22.70
C ARG A 673 -17.67 38.67 -21.32
N GLU A 674 -18.94 39.06 -21.22
CA GLU A 674 -19.77 38.93 -20.02
C GLU A 674 -20.98 38.06 -20.34
N ILE A 675 -21.15 36.98 -19.58
CA ILE A 675 -22.36 36.16 -19.59
C ILE A 675 -23.09 36.44 -18.29
N THR A 676 -24.32 36.94 -18.38
CA THR A 676 -25.14 37.25 -17.20
C THR A 676 -26.30 36.28 -17.11
N THR A 677 -26.37 35.53 -16.01
CA THR A 677 -27.51 34.70 -15.66
C THR A 677 -28.37 35.47 -14.66
N THR A 678 -29.57 35.86 -15.06
CA THR A 678 -30.53 36.54 -14.18
C THR A 678 -31.49 35.51 -13.59
N PHE A 679 -31.58 35.45 -12.27
CA PHE A 679 -32.49 34.55 -11.58
C PHE A 679 -33.94 35.06 -11.63
N THR A 680 -34.91 34.17 -11.87
CA THR A 680 -36.33 34.55 -11.95
C THR A 680 -36.88 34.97 -10.59
N PRO A 681 -37.96 35.77 -10.54
CA PRO A 681 -38.58 36.19 -9.28
C PRO A 681 -38.93 35.03 -8.33
N GLU A 682 -39.35 33.86 -8.82
CA GLU A 682 -39.65 32.71 -7.94
C GLU A 682 -38.40 32.22 -7.17
N SER A 683 -37.23 32.22 -7.81
CA SER A 683 -35.98 31.74 -7.20
C SER A 683 -35.38 32.69 -6.15
N VAL A 684 -35.80 33.96 -6.13
CA VAL A 684 -35.22 35.02 -5.25
C VAL A 684 -36.17 35.42 -4.11
N GLN A 685 -37.45 35.04 -4.16
CA GLN A 685 -38.49 35.43 -3.19
C GLN A 685 -38.22 35.03 -1.73
N SER A 686 -37.33 34.08 -1.46
CA SER A 686 -36.96 33.65 -0.10
C SER A 686 -35.94 34.56 0.61
N ARG A 687 -35.32 35.53 -0.08
CA ARG A 687 -34.26 36.39 0.49
C ARG A 687 -34.64 37.87 0.44
N ARG A 688 -35.21 38.39 1.53
CA ARG A 688 -35.58 39.83 1.67
C ARG A 688 -34.44 40.63 2.31
N VAL A 689 -34.18 41.84 1.82
CA VAL A 689 -33.25 42.80 2.45
C VAL A 689 -33.96 44.13 2.67
N ARG A 690 -33.82 44.70 3.87
CA ARG A 690 -34.27 46.08 4.17
C ARG A 690 -33.30 47.07 3.53
N THR A 691 -33.79 47.88 2.61
CA THR A 691 -33.04 49.05 2.12
C THR A 691 -33.22 50.23 3.08
N SER A 692 -32.29 51.19 3.07
CA SER A 692 -32.30 52.38 3.92
C SER A 692 -33.56 53.26 3.77
N ARG A 693 -34.34 53.06 2.71
CA ARG A 693 -35.60 53.79 2.42
C ARG A 693 -36.88 53.06 2.85
N LYS A 694 -36.81 52.03 3.71
CA LYS A 694 -37.98 51.25 4.17
C LYS A 694 -38.84 50.62 3.07
N ALA A 695 -38.37 50.55 1.82
CA ALA A 695 -39.03 49.86 0.72
C ALA A 695 -38.43 48.46 0.53
N LEU A 696 -39.31 47.44 0.44
CA LEU A 696 -38.94 46.10 -0.02
C LEU A 696 -38.63 46.18 -1.52
N ALA A 697 -37.36 46.31 -1.87
CA ALA A 697 -36.92 46.16 -3.26
C ALA A 697 -36.75 44.68 -3.58
N SER A 698 -37.20 44.24 -4.76
CA SER A 698 -36.86 42.91 -5.28
C SER A 698 -35.34 42.85 -5.50
N LEU A 699 -34.69 41.83 -4.94
CA LEU A 699 -33.28 41.57 -5.21
C LEU A 699 -33.17 41.13 -6.68
N LYS A 700 -32.53 41.94 -7.53
CA LYS A 700 -31.97 41.40 -8.77
C LYS A 700 -30.79 40.53 -8.38
N CYS A 701 -31.01 39.24 -8.27
CA CYS A 701 -29.93 38.27 -8.17
C CYS A 701 -29.52 37.95 -9.60
N SER A 702 -28.32 38.36 -10.00
CA SER A 702 -27.71 37.98 -11.27
C SER A 702 -26.35 37.41 -10.98
N GLN A 703 -26.05 36.22 -11.45
CA GLN A 703 -24.69 35.73 -11.53
C GLN A 703 -24.07 36.21 -12.83
N LYS A 704 -22.81 36.62 -12.78
CA LYS A 704 -22.07 37.08 -13.95
C LYS A 704 -20.87 36.18 -14.14
N MET A 705 -20.56 35.84 -15.37
CA MET A 705 -19.38 35.08 -15.73
C MET A 705 -18.60 35.91 -16.74
N PHE A 706 -17.34 36.25 -16.41
CA PHE A 706 -16.47 37.06 -17.24
C PHE A 706 -15.43 36.19 -17.90
N TRP A 707 -15.28 36.33 -19.21
CA TRP A 707 -14.30 35.59 -20.00
C TRP A 707 -13.26 36.59 -20.51
N TRP A 708 -11.98 36.24 -20.43
CA TRP A 708 -10.89 36.93 -21.12
C TRP A 708 -10.16 35.92 -21.99
N PHE A 709 -9.79 36.30 -23.22
CA PHE A 709 -9.19 35.39 -24.21
C PHE A 709 -8.44 36.17 -25.28
N ASP A 710 -7.48 35.54 -25.97
CA ASP A 710 -6.80 36.15 -27.11
C ASP A 710 -7.71 36.27 -28.34
N ALA A 711 -7.60 37.33 -29.13
CA ALA A 711 -8.43 37.60 -30.29
C ALA A 711 -8.36 36.52 -31.39
N ALA A 712 -7.26 35.76 -31.47
CA ALA A 712 -7.14 34.63 -32.39
C ALA A 712 -7.79 33.33 -31.85
N THR A 713 -8.32 33.35 -30.62
CA THR A 713 -9.03 32.20 -30.03
C THR A 713 -10.43 32.10 -30.60
N ASP A 714 -10.73 31.01 -31.32
CA ASP A 714 -12.08 30.75 -31.81
C ASP A 714 -13.00 30.34 -30.66
N ILE A 715 -14.02 31.16 -30.39
CA ILE A 715 -15.05 30.88 -29.38
C ILE A 715 -16.38 30.71 -30.11
N PRO A 716 -16.85 29.47 -30.32
CA PRO A 716 -18.06 29.21 -31.08
C PRO A 716 -19.27 29.85 -30.40
N VAL A 717 -19.85 30.85 -31.06
CA VAL A 717 -21.03 31.57 -30.57
C VAL A 717 -22.28 30.80 -31.00
N LYS A 718 -22.70 29.80 -30.23
CA LYS A 718 -24.06 29.27 -30.38
C LYS A 718 -25.03 30.22 -29.69
N SER A 719 -25.90 30.88 -30.47
CA SER A 719 -27.06 31.60 -29.96
C SER A 719 -28.04 30.60 -29.33
N TYR A 720 -27.91 30.36 -28.03
CA TYR A 720 -28.89 29.57 -27.29
C TYR A 720 -30.14 30.41 -27.06
N LYS A 721 -31.33 29.86 -27.39
CA LYS A 721 -32.64 30.55 -27.27
C LYS A 721 -32.94 31.14 -25.89
N HIS A 722 -32.23 30.72 -24.84
CA HIS A 722 -32.41 31.17 -23.45
C HIS A 722 -31.36 32.19 -22.98
N CYS A 723 -30.35 32.48 -23.80
CA CYS A 723 -29.35 33.53 -23.55
C CYS A 723 -29.58 34.66 -24.56
N GLN A 724 -30.50 35.57 -24.26
CA GLN A 724 -30.61 36.82 -25.03
C GLN A 724 -29.43 37.72 -24.64
N GLY A 725 -28.70 38.19 -25.66
CA GLY A 725 -27.52 39.05 -25.54
C GLY A 725 -27.84 40.45 -25.06
#